data_AF-A0A914VXB7-F1
#
_entry.id   AF-A0A914VXB7-F1
#
_cell.length_a   1.000
_cell.length_b   1.000
_cell.length_c   1.000
_cell.angle_alpha   90.00
_cell.angle_beta   90.00
_cell.angle_gamma   90.00
#
_symmetry.space_group_name_H-M   'P 1'
#
loop_
_entity.id
_entity.type
_entity.pdbx_description
1 polymer ?
#
loop_
_entity_poly.entity_id
_entity_poly.type
_entity_poly.pdbx_seq_one_letter_code
_entity_poly.pdbx_strand_id
1 'polypeptide(L)'
;MKRKQRSSEPNVQATRTRGLFKIILEHDHVVPSCPHGPCLLFQRQKEGGQQFFSCAVHRSNKCSFHRTVVANKVARSSAAAIDIDEPSHQLLRKRFVRLAKNPDEASFCRTCSELISSDKLEKHAESAGHSVIQGLTKQQLLRPTTLLTALSNNDSEAQYWFDQNTLDVVRSLVTTGAFDGVLCVGAPVVFEELRAKKVTRVFLLDYDARFMKFIKPTEMARYSMLVDHFFDARGAEECARFLAETNKLLIVADPPFGAMVSPLLKSLEQIAQRHKLLHEGASVECRKLVALPYFLEKQVKEYDANMKITDFKVTYSNHSDFSASKPSPIRFFTNVPLQSFVLPINLGYRYCDSCQRYVAKNNEHCEQCNECPSKDGKRYKHCDRCKRCVKPTYAHCDKCRCCHLVDRSVGRPPLSSTASHSYFGRTTCVGRGMSGRIAELMTRDDEDGSDDRLNAPDDSTLDVDSPLGNSRLCSRVTFSEESVVVDELFDTRVVSATDEDGDDKPREGWDNKVQFLMGVISYAVGLGNVWRFPYLCQQNGGGAFLIPYCIMMLLEGMPLFLIEMGIGQRLRTGPIGVWNAIHPYLGGVGVASAVVSFLVALYYNVIITWCLYYMGNSFRGSLPWATCPKTGPNGTDDKECLMSSSPTSYFWYRSAIDTSSSLGDLGGMNLHMLGCLVLAWTIVYLCVMKGIKTSGKVMYITATFPYFVTTVFLVRSVMLDGASAGIKYMFTPDLARLFDPKVWLDAATQIFYSMGLAFGGLIAFASYNPIKNNVKRDAAEGTGLAFVVFTEAIVQFPFPPLWAVMFFLMLLMLGLGSMFGTLEGVITSLHDMKLFPWLKKPILTGILCAVCCTVGLIFVTRAGEYWVKLFDEFAGSYALMAVAFFEVTAVTYVYGYRRFSRDIEFMTGEYPGPYWQYTWRFISPAIMFFLFFASLIKSFMQLPTYFVYNKDTARTEPAPYPGWALFIAGGMVFCAMAPVPFVWFVRKFKIWKFEGDIPSASKRLGSTPSTTYMLKSQQSFNRINESTGSELQTAGLTLQVPRERNRINGDRK
;
A
#
# COMPACT_ATOMS: atom_id res chain seq x y z
N MET A 1 48.56 -22.77 20.61
CA MET A 1 47.16 -23.18 20.32
C MET A 1 46.23 -22.12 20.91
N LYS A 2 45.88 -21.03 20.22
CA LYS A 2 44.71 -20.77 19.33
C LYS A 2 43.33 -21.12 19.91
N ARG A 3 42.61 -20.10 20.40
CA ARG A 3 41.17 -20.03 20.75
C ARG A 3 40.49 -19.10 19.72
N LYS A 4 39.39 -19.52 19.08
CA LYS A 4 38.70 -18.79 17.98
C LYS A 4 37.41 -18.12 18.49
N GLN A 5 37.35 -16.79 18.43
CA GLN A 5 36.13 -15.97 18.54
C GLN A 5 35.38 -15.97 17.17
N ARG A 6 34.04 -16.06 17.20
CA ARG A 6 33.16 -15.81 16.04
C ARG A 6 32.44 -14.48 16.29
N SER A 7 32.74 -13.48 15.47
CA SER A 7 32.11 -12.16 15.43
C SER A 7 30.95 -12.11 14.43
N SER A 8 29.94 -11.34 14.81
CA SER A 8 28.71 -10.95 14.10
C SER A 8 28.92 -10.31 12.72
N GLU A 9 28.11 -10.70 11.72
CA GLU A 9 28.01 -10.06 10.39
C GLU A 9 26.75 -9.17 10.29
N PRO A 10 26.82 -7.96 9.67
CA PRO A 10 25.66 -7.13 9.38
C PRO A 10 25.13 -7.37 7.94
N ASN A 11 23.82 -7.61 7.81
CA ASN A 11 23.11 -7.76 6.54
C ASN A 11 22.66 -6.37 6.03
N VAL A 12 23.35 -5.80 5.06
CA VAL A 12 22.98 -4.52 4.41
C VAL A 12 22.51 -4.80 2.98
N GLN A 13 21.20 -4.68 2.74
CA GLN A 13 20.60 -4.78 1.40
C GLN A 13 20.29 -3.37 0.86
N ALA A 14 21.04 -2.95 -0.17
CA ALA A 14 20.81 -1.72 -0.90
C ALA A 14 19.54 -1.81 -1.75
N THR A 15 18.41 -1.32 -1.22
CA THR A 15 17.13 -1.27 -1.94
C THR A 15 16.98 0.03 -2.74
N ARG A 16 16.46 -0.11 -3.97
CA ARG A 16 16.08 0.96 -4.90
C ARG A 16 15.12 1.98 -4.27
N THR A 17 15.66 2.99 -3.61
CA THR A 17 14.95 4.19 -3.21
C THR A 17 15.54 5.35 -4.01
N ARG A 18 14.86 5.72 -5.10
CA ARG A 18 15.18 6.95 -5.83
C ARG A 18 14.97 8.11 -4.86
N GLY A 19 16.07 8.66 -4.35
CA GLY A 19 16.10 9.79 -3.42
C GLY A 19 16.73 9.53 -2.04
N LEU A 20 17.15 8.30 -1.67
CA LEU A 20 17.86 8.05 -0.40
C LEU A 20 19.38 7.90 -0.53
N PHE A 21 19.88 7.68 -1.76
CA PHE A 21 21.28 7.40 -2.02
C PHE A 21 21.84 8.35 -3.10
N LYS A 22 23.02 8.92 -2.83
CA LYS A 22 23.84 9.67 -3.77
C LYS A 22 24.94 8.75 -4.29
N ILE A 23 25.13 8.66 -5.61
CA ILE A 23 26.29 7.96 -6.17
C ILE A 23 27.50 8.87 -6.04
N ILE A 24 28.60 8.30 -5.58
CA ILE A 24 29.90 8.96 -5.57
C ILE A 24 30.64 8.47 -6.81
N LEU A 25 30.78 9.37 -7.79
CA LEU A 25 31.43 9.09 -9.08
C LEU A 25 32.95 9.26 -9.04
N GLU A 26 33.48 9.88 -8.00
CA GLU A 26 34.90 10.14 -7.76
C GLU A 26 35.23 9.72 -6.35
N HIS A 27 36.10 8.73 -6.22
CA HIS A 27 36.54 8.19 -4.95
C HIS A 27 38.05 7.97 -4.99
N ASP A 28 38.73 8.24 -3.88
CA ASP A 28 40.17 7.95 -3.72
C ASP A 28 40.42 6.48 -3.36
N HIS A 29 39.36 5.66 -3.27
CA HIS A 29 39.42 4.26 -2.85
C HIS A 29 39.48 3.31 -4.05
N VAL A 30 40.21 2.20 -3.90
CA VAL A 30 40.24 1.11 -4.89
C VAL A 30 38.83 0.53 -5.06
N VAL A 31 38.27 0.64 -6.27
CA VAL A 31 36.94 0.09 -6.58
C VAL A 31 36.99 -1.43 -6.52
N PRO A 32 36.25 -2.06 -5.61
CA PRO A 32 36.20 -3.50 -5.60
C PRO A 32 35.38 -3.99 -6.80
N SER A 33 35.92 -4.97 -7.51
CA SER A 33 35.18 -5.72 -8.52
C SER A 33 34.43 -6.88 -7.89
N CYS A 34 33.27 -7.19 -8.46
CA CYS A 34 32.58 -8.47 -8.25
C CYS A 34 32.89 -9.40 -9.44
N PRO A 35 32.53 -10.69 -9.38
CA PRO A 35 32.70 -11.61 -10.52
C PRO A 35 32.05 -11.10 -11.82
N HIS A 36 31.01 -10.27 -11.71
CA HIS A 36 30.32 -9.68 -12.86
C HIS A 36 30.93 -8.35 -13.35
N GLY A 37 32.01 -7.84 -12.76
CA GLY A 37 32.63 -6.55 -13.15
C GLY A 37 32.72 -5.51 -12.03
N PRO A 38 33.09 -4.25 -12.33
CA PRO A 38 33.30 -3.20 -11.33
C PRO A 38 32.00 -2.76 -10.65
N CYS A 39 32.14 -2.22 -9.43
CA CYS A 39 31.02 -1.79 -8.57
C CYS A 39 30.86 -0.26 -8.57
N LEU A 40 29.66 0.21 -8.23
CA LEU A 40 29.37 1.63 -7.98
C LEU A 40 29.34 1.91 -6.48
N LEU A 41 29.85 3.08 -6.08
CA LEU A 41 29.82 3.57 -4.70
C LEU A 41 28.56 4.41 -4.45
N PHE A 42 27.80 4.04 -3.43
CA PHE A 42 26.59 4.73 -3.00
C PHE A 42 26.77 5.28 -1.59
N GLN A 43 26.23 6.47 -1.33
CA GLN A 43 26.20 7.13 -0.03
C GLN A 43 24.77 7.41 0.39
N ARG A 44 24.39 7.05 1.61
CA ARG A 44 23.06 7.32 2.16
C ARG A 44 22.92 8.78 2.62
N GLN A 45 21.86 9.47 2.20
CA GLN A 45 21.70 10.91 2.46
C GLN A 45 21.14 11.28 3.85
N LYS A 46 20.46 10.37 4.57
CA LYS A 46 19.70 10.72 5.80
C LYS A 46 20.23 10.13 7.11
N GLU A 47 21.23 9.25 7.07
CA GLU A 47 21.77 8.60 8.28
C GLU A 47 23.30 8.45 8.13
N GLY A 48 24.07 9.34 8.76
CA GLY A 48 25.50 9.13 9.07
C GLY A 48 26.46 8.87 7.91
N GLY A 49 26.10 9.18 6.66
CA GLY A 49 27.02 9.15 5.52
C GLY A 49 27.56 7.77 5.13
N GLN A 50 26.93 6.66 5.56
CA GLN A 50 27.42 5.31 5.29
C GLN A 50 27.53 5.05 3.79
N GLN A 51 28.75 4.70 3.35
CA GLN A 51 29.07 4.40 1.96
C GLN A 51 29.16 2.88 1.73
N PHE A 52 28.69 2.41 0.57
CA PHE A 52 28.80 1.01 0.18
C PHE A 52 28.96 0.81 -1.33
N PHE A 53 29.64 -0.26 -1.71
CA PHE A 53 29.80 -0.72 -3.08
C PHE A 53 28.72 -1.75 -3.44
N SER A 54 28.12 -1.60 -4.63
CA SER A 54 27.18 -2.56 -5.21
C SER A 54 27.53 -2.84 -6.68
N CYS A 55 27.21 -4.05 -7.14
CA CYS A 55 27.44 -4.47 -8.54
C CYS A 55 26.81 -3.46 -9.52
N ALA A 56 27.59 -2.93 -10.46
CA ALA A 56 27.10 -2.01 -11.49
C ALA A 56 26.32 -2.72 -12.62
N VAL A 57 26.56 -4.02 -12.74
CA VAL A 57 26.09 -4.87 -13.83
C VAL A 57 24.72 -5.44 -13.52
N HIS A 58 24.61 -6.19 -12.41
CA HIS A 58 23.33 -6.70 -11.91
C HIS A 58 22.69 -5.65 -10.99
N ARG A 59 21.84 -4.80 -11.56
CA ARG A 59 21.11 -3.72 -10.83
C ARG A 59 19.83 -4.22 -10.14
N SER A 60 19.78 -5.52 -9.86
CA SER A 60 18.78 -6.28 -9.10
C SER A 60 19.50 -7.17 -8.09
N ASN A 61 18.81 -7.70 -7.07
CA ASN A 61 19.40 -8.55 -6.01
C ASN A 61 19.99 -9.91 -6.50
N LYS A 62 20.18 -10.08 -7.81
CA LYS A 62 20.77 -11.27 -8.43
C LYS A 62 22.28 -11.39 -8.13
N CYS A 63 22.99 -10.28 -7.91
CA CYS A 63 24.36 -10.31 -7.42
C CYS A 63 24.38 -10.11 -5.90
N SER A 64 24.96 -11.05 -5.17
CA SER A 64 25.14 -11.01 -3.71
C SER A 64 26.29 -10.11 -3.25
N PHE A 65 27.02 -9.47 -4.17
CA PHE A 65 28.19 -8.66 -3.86
C PHE A 65 27.78 -7.30 -3.25
N HIS A 66 28.10 -7.11 -1.97
CA HIS A 66 27.90 -5.86 -1.26
C HIS A 66 29.05 -5.64 -0.25
N ARG A 67 29.71 -4.48 -0.29
CA ARG A 67 30.78 -4.12 0.64
C ARG A 67 30.56 -2.73 1.22
N THR A 68 30.61 -2.59 2.53
CA THR A 68 30.51 -1.29 3.22
C THR A 68 31.90 -0.68 3.43
N VAL A 69 31.97 0.66 3.39
CA VAL A 69 33.17 1.43 3.73
C VAL A 69 33.03 1.88 5.18
N VAL A 70 33.97 1.48 6.03
CA VAL A 70 33.99 1.84 7.47
C VAL A 70 35.37 2.40 7.80
N ALA A 71 35.43 3.66 8.27
CA ALA A 71 36.66 4.34 8.71
C ALA A 71 37.83 4.23 7.71
N ASN A 72 37.60 4.62 6.44
CA ASN A 72 38.57 4.54 5.33
C ASN A 72 39.12 3.14 5.00
N LYS A 73 38.50 2.07 5.50
CA LYS A 73 38.85 0.68 5.16
C LYS A 73 37.61 -0.05 4.62
N VAL A 74 37.80 -0.79 3.53
CA VAL A 74 36.75 -1.62 2.94
C VAL A 74 36.62 -2.90 3.78
N ALA A 75 35.50 -3.06 4.49
CA ALA A 75 35.26 -4.25 5.32
C ALA A 75 35.03 -5.50 4.42
N ARG A 76 35.71 -6.62 4.73
CA ARG A 76 35.55 -7.90 4.03
C ARG A 76 34.28 -8.61 4.54
N SER A 77 33.28 -8.75 3.69
CA SER A 77 32.29 -9.84 3.77
C SER A 77 32.75 -10.98 2.85
N SER A 78 32.55 -12.23 3.28
CA SER A 78 33.00 -13.43 2.57
C SER A 78 32.24 -13.61 1.26
N ALA A 79 32.87 -13.29 0.14
CA ALA A 79 32.41 -13.74 -1.17
C ALA A 79 32.93 -15.17 -1.40
N ALA A 80 32.02 -16.14 -1.48
CA ALA A 80 32.32 -17.41 -2.13
C ALA A 80 32.67 -17.10 -3.60
N ALA A 81 33.88 -17.46 -4.01
CA ALA A 81 34.25 -17.49 -5.41
C ALA A 81 33.32 -18.50 -6.11
N ILE A 82 32.46 -18.00 -6.99
CA ILE A 82 31.76 -18.84 -7.96
C ILE A 82 32.54 -18.63 -9.25
N ASP A 83 33.19 -19.70 -9.72
CA ASP A 83 33.83 -19.75 -11.02
C ASP A 83 32.79 -19.43 -12.09
N ILE A 84 33.06 -18.39 -12.87
CA ILE A 84 32.33 -18.17 -14.11
C ILE A 84 33.05 -19.02 -15.16
N ASP A 85 32.61 -20.27 -15.32
CA ASP A 85 32.93 -21.09 -16.48
C ASP A 85 32.25 -20.47 -17.72
N GLU A 86 32.76 -19.33 -18.19
CA GLU A 86 32.45 -18.83 -19.54
C GLU A 86 33.46 -19.47 -20.50
N PRO A 87 33.01 -20.23 -21.53
CA PRO A 87 33.93 -20.81 -22.49
C PRO A 87 34.75 -19.70 -23.13
N SER A 88 36.08 -19.88 -23.15
CA SER A 88 37.01 -18.84 -23.59
C SER A 88 36.54 -18.17 -24.88
N HIS A 89 36.58 -16.83 -24.93
CA HIS A 89 36.18 -16.02 -26.09
C HIS A 89 36.78 -16.52 -27.43
N GLN A 90 37.89 -17.27 -27.38
CA GLN A 90 38.52 -17.94 -28.52
C GLN A 90 37.71 -19.10 -29.11
N LEU A 91 36.99 -19.89 -28.31
CA LEU A 91 36.15 -21.03 -28.75
C LEU A 91 34.91 -20.55 -29.51
N LEU A 92 34.21 -19.55 -28.96
CA LEU A 92 33.05 -18.91 -29.61
C LEU A 92 33.44 -18.26 -30.95
N ARG A 93 34.61 -17.62 -31.00
CA ARG A 93 35.18 -17.00 -32.21
C ARG A 93 35.45 -17.99 -33.34
N LYS A 94 36.06 -19.15 -33.06
CA LYS A 94 36.34 -20.17 -34.10
C LYS A 94 35.06 -20.73 -34.72
N ARG A 95 33.99 -20.84 -33.94
CA ARG A 95 32.68 -21.35 -34.37
C ARG A 95 31.93 -20.33 -35.25
N PHE A 96 31.93 -19.05 -34.88
CA PHE A 96 31.32 -17.97 -35.69
C PHE A 96 32.02 -17.78 -37.03
N VAL A 97 33.36 -17.65 -37.06
CA VAL A 97 34.11 -17.39 -38.30
C VAL A 97 33.90 -18.51 -39.33
N ARG A 98 33.66 -19.75 -38.88
CA ARG A 98 33.34 -20.88 -39.76
C ARG A 98 31.93 -20.78 -40.34
N LEU A 99 30.92 -20.53 -39.50
CA LEU A 99 29.50 -20.46 -39.93
C LEU A 99 29.16 -19.17 -40.70
N ALA A 100 29.87 -18.06 -40.44
CA ALA A 100 29.68 -16.81 -41.19
C ALA A 100 30.22 -16.87 -42.63
N LYS A 101 31.12 -17.82 -42.94
CA LYS A 101 31.67 -18.01 -44.30
C LYS A 101 30.72 -18.80 -45.21
N ASN A 102 29.92 -19.71 -44.65
CA ASN A 102 28.92 -20.52 -45.37
C ASN A 102 27.52 -20.29 -44.78
N PRO A 103 26.79 -19.24 -45.21
CA PRO A 103 25.48 -18.88 -44.63
C PRO A 103 24.42 -19.98 -44.79
N ASP A 104 24.51 -20.73 -45.89
CA ASP A 104 23.54 -21.77 -46.26
C ASP A 104 23.64 -23.01 -45.36
N GLU A 105 24.70 -23.12 -44.53
CA GLU A 105 24.94 -24.20 -43.57
C GLU A 105 24.62 -23.79 -42.12
N ALA A 106 24.10 -22.58 -41.91
CA ALA A 106 23.84 -22.02 -40.58
C ALA A 106 22.34 -22.12 -40.21
N SER A 107 22.07 -22.81 -39.10
CA SER A 107 20.76 -22.86 -38.45
C SER A 107 20.82 -22.14 -37.09
N PHE A 108 19.70 -21.61 -36.60
CA PHE A 108 19.64 -20.92 -35.30
C PHE A 108 18.66 -21.58 -34.35
N CYS A 109 19.12 -21.98 -33.17
CA CYS A 109 18.26 -22.49 -32.10
C CYS A 109 17.80 -21.34 -31.21
N ARG A 110 16.49 -21.06 -31.19
CA ARG A 110 15.90 -20.02 -30.34
C ARG A 110 15.98 -20.38 -28.86
N THR A 111 15.88 -21.67 -28.52
CA THR A 111 15.93 -22.14 -27.12
C THR A 111 17.32 -21.95 -26.50
N CYS A 112 18.39 -22.28 -27.22
CA CYS A 112 19.76 -22.12 -26.75
C CYS A 112 20.38 -20.76 -27.08
N SER A 113 19.75 -19.95 -27.94
CA SER A 113 20.35 -18.73 -28.51
C SER A 113 21.74 -18.99 -29.13
N GLU A 114 21.85 -20.08 -29.91
CA GLU A 114 23.09 -20.52 -30.56
C GLU A 114 22.94 -20.75 -32.06
N LEU A 115 24.02 -20.45 -32.80
CA LEU A 115 24.20 -20.85 -34.19
C LEU A 115 24.73 -22.29 -34.27
N ILE A 116 24.09 -23.09 -35.10
CA ILE A 116 24.31 -24.53 -35.24
C ILE A 116 24.66 -24.82 -36.70
N SER A 117 25.66 -25.68 -36.91
CA SER A 117 25.99 -26.22 -38.24
C SER A 117 24.97 -27.27 -38.66
N SER A 118 24.60 -27.31 -39.95
CA SER A 118 23.67 -28.30 -40.51
C SER A 118 23.99 -29.75 -40.09
N ASP A 119 25.26 -30.15 -40.00
CA ASP A 119 25.69 -31.51 -39.62
C ASP A 119 25.31 -31.95 -38.19
N LYS A 120 24.97 -30.99 -37.32
CA LYS A 120 24.61 -31.25 -35.91
C LYS A 120 23.13 -30.95 -35.62
N LEU A 121 22.37 -30.60 -36.66
CA LEU A 121 21.01 -30.12 -36.54
C LEU A 121 20.06 -31.21 -36.02
N GLU A 122 20.12 -32.42 -36.57
CA GLU A 122 19.26 -33.55 -36.18
C GLU A 122 19.49 -33.92 -34.71
N LYS A 123 20.76 -34.14 -34.32
CA LYS A 123 21.13 -34.45 -32.93
C LYS A 123 20.74 -33.34 -31.94
N HIS A 124 20.76 -32.08 -32.36
CA HIS A 124 20.40 -30.96 -31.47
C HIS A 124 18.88 -30.80 -31.34
N ALA A 125 18.13 -30.99 -32.43
CA ALA A 125 16.67 -30.91 -32.42
C ALA A 125 16.03 -32.04 -31.57
N GLU A 126 16.58 -33.26 -31.65
CA GLU A 126 16.09 -34.42 -30.90
C GLU A 126 16.37 -34.35 -29.40
N SER A 127 17.45 -33.67 -28.98
CA SER A 127 17.92 -33.73 -27.59
C SER A 127 17.02 -33.07 -26.54
N ALA A 128 16.05 -32.22 -26.92
CA ALA A 128 15.19 -31.50 -25.95
C ALA A 128 13.95 -30.76 -26.52
N GLY A 129 13.49 -31.05 -27.74
CA GLY A 129 12.35 -30.32 -28.33
C GLY A 129 12.64 -28.82 -28.58
N HIS A 130 13.88 -28.50 -28.93
CA HIS A 130 14.33 -27.14 -29.17
C HIS A 130 13.76 -26.56 -30.47
N SER A 131 13.37 -25.28 -30.44
CA SER A 131 12.87 -24.59 -31.64
C SER A 131 14.02 -24.06 -32.48
N VAL A 132 14.17 -24.60 -33.69
CA VAL A 132 15.29 -24.28 -34.60
C VAL A 132 14.78 -23.69 -35.91
N ILE A 133 15.41 -22.60 -36.36
CA ILE A 133 15.21 -22.01 -37.69
C ILE A 133 16.30 -22.56 -38.62
N GLN A 134 15.90 -23.23 -39.68
CA GLN A 134 16.79 -23.75 -40.73
C GLN A 134 16.94 -22.73 -41.87
N GLY A 135 18.09 -22.72 -42.54
CA GLY A 135 18.32 -21.90 -43.74
C GLY A 135 18.28 -20.39 -43.48
N LEU A 136 19.18 -19.88 -42.63
CA LEU A 136 19.25 -18.45 -42.32
C LEU A 136 19.67 -17.63 -43.55
N THR A 137 18.90 -16.60 -43.87
CA THR A 137 19.27 -15.66 -44.92
C THR A 137 20.42 -14.75 -44.49
N LYS A 138 21.23 -14.26 -45.45
CA LYS A 138 22.26 -13.24 -45.19
C LYS A 138 21.69 -11.98 -44.50
N GLN A 139 20.45 -11.62 -44.79
CA GLN A 139 19.77 -10.47 -44.15
C GLN A 139 19.46 -10.72 -42.67
N GLN A 140 19.05 -11.93 -42.29
CA GLN A 140 18.82 -12.30 -40.88
C GLN A 140 20.11 -12.32 -40.07
N LEU A 141 21.24 -12.72 -40.68
CA LEU A 141 22.56 -12.67 -40.03
C LEU A 141 23.07 -11.23 -39.84
N LEU A 142 22.69 -10.30 -40.72
CA LEU A 142 22.99 -8.87 -40.58
C LEU A 142 22.10 -8.17 -39.54
N ARG A 143 20.94 -8.76 -39.20
CA ARG A 143 19.98 -8.24 -38.20
C ARG A 143 19.70 -9.24 -37.06
N PRO A 144 20.68 -9.49 -36.17
CA PRO A 144 20.53 -10.40 -35.03
C PRO A 144 19.28 -10.17 -34.16
N THR A 145 18.80 -8.92 -34.03
CA THR A 145 17.54 -8.62 -33.31
C THR A 145 16.31 -9.34 -33.85
N THR A 146 16.33 -9.81 -35.11
CA THR A 146 15.24 -10.63 -35.68
C THR A 146 15.27 -12.08 -35.21
N LEU A 147 16.41 -12.55 -34.72
CA LEU A 147 16.66 -13.93 -34.27
C LEU A 147 16.68 -14.03 -32.74
N LEU A 148 17.34 -13.08 -32.09
CA LEU A 148 17.41 -12.97 -30.64
C LEU A 148 16.11 -12.42 -30.09
N THR A 149 15.78 -12.77 -28.85
CA THR A 149 14.73 -12.10 -28.08
C THR A 149 15.36 -11.02 -27.20
N ALA A 150 14.71 -9.86 -27.10
CA ALA A 150 15.14 -8.80 -26.21
C ALA A 150 15.27 -9.31 -24.76
N LEU A 151 16.31 -8.89 -24.05
CA LEU A 151 16.45 -9.18 -22.62
C LEU A 151 15.30 -8.51 -21.87
N SER A 152 14.45 -9.31 -21.21
CA SER A 152 13.36 -9.00 -20.24
C SER A 152 12.66 -7.62 -20.30
N ASN A 153 11.32 -7.59 -20.20
CA ASN A 153 10.59 -6.30 -20.17
C ASN A 153 10.61 -5.53 -18.83
N ASN A 154 11.04 -6.13 -17.71
CA ASN A 154 10.82 -5.58 -16.35
C ASN A 154 12.06 -5.49 -15.43
N ASP A 155 13.27 -5.84 -15.91
CA ASP A 155 14.48 -5.88 -15.07
C ASP A 155 15.53 -4.81 -15.41
N SER A 156 16.60 -4.73 -14.61
CA SER A 156 17.75 -3.85 -14.82
C SER A 156 18.57 -4.10 -16.09
N GLU A 157 18.31 -5.20 -16.77
CA GLU A 157 18.95 -5.66 -18.01
C GLU A 157 18.01 -5.55 -19.21
N ALA A 158 16.88 -4.83 -19.05
CA ALA A 158 15.88 -4.67 -20.10
C ALA A 158 16.47 -4.00 -21.35
N GLN A 159 16.34 -4.63 -22.51
CA GLN A 159 16.79 -4.08 -23.78
C GLN A 159 15.59 -3.66 -24.62
N TYR A 160 15.61 -2.41 -25.11
CA TYR A 160 14.55 -1.87 -25.94
C TYR A 160 15.04 -1.68 -27.37
N TRP A 161 14.13 -1.88 -28.32
CA TRP A 161 14.44 -1.84 -29.74
C TRP A 161 13.67 -0.72 -30.39
N PHE A 162 14.37 0.27 -30.95
CA PHE A 162 13.72 1.39 -31.64
C PHE A 162 12.84 0.89 -32.78
N ASP A 163 11.68 1.53 -32.89
CA ASP A 163 10.76 1.33 -34.01
C ASP A 163 11.31 1.96 -35.30
N GLN A 164 10.78 1.53 -36.46
CA GLN A 164 11.25 1.96 -37.77
C GLN A 164 11.23 3.49 -37.94
N ASN A 165 10.19 4.17 -37.43
CA ASN A 165 10.09 5.62 -37.49
C ASN A 165 11.25 6.33 -36.75
N THR A 166 11.66 5.78 -35.62
CA THR A 166 12.77 6.31 -34.83
C THR A 166 14.09 6.07 -35.55
N LEU A 167 14.27 4.89 -36.15
CA LEU A 167 15.46 4.55 -36.93
C LEU A 167 15.62 5.45 -38.17
N ASP A 168 14.52 5.78 -38.85
CA ASP A 168 14.55 6.67 -40.02
C ASP A 168 15.02 8.09 -39.65
N VAL A 169 14.60 8.61 -38.49
CA VAL A 169 15.08 9.90 -37.97
C VAL A 169 16.58 9.85 -37.64
N VAL A 170 17.04 8.81 -36.95
CA VAL A 170 18.48 8.65 -36.63
C VAL A 170 19.30 8.52 -37.91
N ARG A 171 18.83 7.75 -38.90
CA ARG A 171 19.51 7.60 -40.19
C ARG A 171 19.59 8.92 -40.95
N SER A 172 18.47 9.66 -41.03
CA SER A 172 18.43 10.97 -41.66
C SER A 172 19.38 11.94 -40.99
N LEU A 173 19.49 11.91 -39.66
CA LEU A 173 20.46 12.72 -38.91
C LEU A 173 21.90 12.37 -39.25
N VAL A 174 22.24 11.08 -39.34
CA VAL A 174 23.59 10.60 -39.68
C VAL A 174 23.99 11.08 -41.08
N THR A 175 23.09 10.96 -42.06
CA THR A 175 23.32 11.40 -43.44
C THR A 175 23.40 12.92 -43.56
N THR A 176 22.46 13.65 -42.95
CA THR A 176 22.42 15.13 -43.01
C THR A 176 23.58 15.76 -42.24
N GLY A 177 23.98 15.15 -41.14
CA GLY A 177 25.12 15.60 -40.33
C GLY A 177 26.48 15.20 -40.89
N ALA A 178 26.55 14.37 -41.93
CA ALA A 178 27.78 13.86 -42.54
C ALA A 178 28.78 13.31 -41.50
N PHE A 179 28.32 12.41 -40.61
CA PHE A 179 29.18 11.81 -39.58
C PHE A 179 30.01 10.65 -40.15
N ASP A 180 31.32 10.69 -39.95
CA ASP A 180 32.29 9.67 -40.40
C ASP A 180 32.20 8.37 -39.60
N GLY A 181 31.69 8.46 -38.36
CA GLY A 181 31.53 7.31 -37.48
C GLY A 181 30.36 7.46 -36.52
N VAL A 182 29.65 6.35 -36.27
CA VAL A 182 28.59 6.27 -35.26
C VAL A 182 28.89 5.20 -34.22
N LEU A 183 29.00 5.61 -32.96
CA LEU A 183 29.17 4.72 -31.82
C LEU A 183 27.80 4.45 -31.17
N CYS A 184 27.33 3.22 -31.24
CA CYS A 184 26.03 2.81 -30.69
C CYS A 184 26.24 2.23 -29.28
N VAL A 185 25.65 2.85 -28.25
CA VAL A 185 25.77 2.43 -26.84
C VAL A 185 24.42 1.91 -26.34
N GLY A 186 24.30 0.58 -26.20
CA GLY A 186 23.03 -0.09 -25.87
C GLY A 186 21.94 0.02 -26.93
N ALA A 187 22.29 0.42 -28.15
CA ALA A 187 21.38 0.64 -29.26
C ALA A 187 21.66 -0.32 -30.44
N PRO A 188 21.45 -1.64 -30.28
CA PRO A 188 21.85 -2.64 -31.27
C PRO A 188 21.09 -2.49 -32.60
N VAL A 189 19.83 -2.08 -32.57
CA VAL A 189 19.01 -1.92 -33.79
C VAL A 189 19.51 -0.75 -34.65
N VAL A 190 20.04 0.32 -34.02
CA VAL A 190 20.66 1.44 -34.76
C VAL A 190 21.91 0.95 -35.48
N PHE A 191 22.74 0.17 -34.78
CA PHE A 191 23.93 -0.44 -35.36
C PHE A 191 23.58 -1.34 -36.55
N GLU A 192 22.61 -2.24 -36.40
CA GLU A 192 22.14 -3.14 -37.45
C GLU A 192 21.62 -2.38 -38.69
N GLU A 193 20.82 -1.34 -38.48
CA GLU A 193 20.23 -0.54 -39.55
C GLU A 193 21.28 0.22 -40.36
N LEU A 194 22.23 0.89 -39.68
CA LEU A 194 23.30 1.65 -40.32
C LEU A 194 24.33 0.74 -41.01
N ARG A 195 24.64 -0.41 -40.40
CA ARG A 195 25.53 -1.44 -40.97
C ARG A 195 24.94 -2.07 -42.22
N ALA A 196 23.66 -2.47 -42.18
CA ALA A 196 22.99 -3.12 -43.30
C ALA A 196 22.92 -2.20 -44.53
N LYS A 197 22.73 -0.89 -44.32
CA LYS A 197 22.68 0.12 -45.39
C LYS A 197 24.04 0.71 -45.77
N LYS A 198 25.13 0.30 -45.10
CA LYS A 198 26.50 0.79 -45.31
C LYS A 198 26.60 2.33 -45.35
N VAL A 199 25.88 3.00 -44.45
CA VAL A 199 25.78 4.48 -44.44
C VAL A 199 27.12 5.11 -44.03
N THR A 200 27.70 4.61 -42.94
CA THR A 200 28.94 5.11 -42.34
C THR A 200 29.59 4.02 -41.49
N ARG A 201 30.76 4.27 -40.93
CA ARG A 201 31.43 3.34 -40.02
C ARG A 201 30.66 3.26 -38.70
N VAL A 202 30.37 2.05 -38.23
CA VAL A 202 29.61 1.86 -36.99
C VAL A 202 30.27 0.87 -36.05
N PHE A 203 30.18 1.16 -34.74
CA PHE A 203 30.70 0.29 -33.69
C PHE A 203 29.67 0.15 -32.57
N LEU A 204 29.48 -1.07 -32.06
CA LEU A 204 28.48 -1.38 -31.02
C LEU A 204 29.14 -1.61 -29.66
N LEU A 205 28.72 -0.84 -28.67
CA LEU A 205 28.99 -1.06 -27.26
C LEU A 205 27.70 -1.53 -26.59
N ASP A 206 27.61 -2.83 -26.29
CA ASP A 206 26.44 -3.42 -25.64
C ASP A 206 26.88 -4.33 -24.49
N TYR A 207 26.01 -4.47 -23.49
CA TYR A 207 26.25 -5.39 -22.38
C TYR A 207 25.88 -6.83 -22.76
N ASP A 208 24.95 -7.05 -23.70
CA ASP A 208 24.49 -8.37 -24.11
C ASP A 208 25.53 -9.11 -24.97
N ALA A 209 26.17 -10.11 -24.37
CA ALA A 209 27.19 -10.94 -25.03
C ALA A 209 26.63 -11.80 -26.17
N ARG A 210 25.31 -12.01 -26.28
CA ARG A 210 24.71 -12.83 -27.36
C ARG A 210 24.96 -12.24 -28.74
N PHE A 211 25.07 -10.92 -28.86
CA PHE A 211 25.39 -10.24 -30.12
C PHE A 211 26.80 -10.52 -30.63
N MET A 212 27.76 -10.85 -29.74
CA MET A 212 29.12 -11.22 -30.14
C MET A 212 29.17 -12.52 -30.96
N LYS A 213 28.09 -13.32 -30.93
CA LYS A 213 27.94 -14.51 -31.75
C LYS A 213 27.60 -14.19 -33.21
N PHE A 214 27.23 -12.94 -33.52
CA PHE A 214 26.80 -12.52 -34.86
C PHE A 214 27.62 -11.35 -35.43
N ILE A 215 28.23 -10.54 -34.55
CA ILE A 215 28.98 -9.35 -34.91
C ILE A 215 30.47 -9.62 -34.80
N LYS A 216 31.26 -9.05 -35.73
CA LYS A 216 32.71 -9.20 -35.70
C LYS A 216 33.29 -8.53 -34.44
N PRO A 217 34.33 -9.11 -33.82
CA PRO A 217 35.00 -8.48 -32.67
C PRO A 217 35.61 -7.09 -32.95
N THR A 218 35.84 -6.76 -34.23
CA THR A 218 36.34 -5.44 -34.68
C THR A 218 35.23 -4.39 -34.78
N GLU A 219 33.96 -4.79 -34.62
CA GLU A 219 32.79 -3.92 -34.79
C GLU A 219 31.92 -3.86 -33.51
N MET A 220 32.23 -4.66 -32.49
CA MET A 220 31.50 -4.71 -31.23
C MET A 220 32.43 -5.00 -30.06
N ALA A 221 32.19 -4.34 -28.92
CA ALA A 221 32.77 -4.70 -27.63
C ALA A 221 31.70 -4.86 -26.55
N ARG A 222 31.88 -5.86 -25.68
CA ARG A 222 31.05 -6.01 -24.47
C ARG A 222 31.40 -4.88 -23.50
N TYR A 223 30.43 -4.05 -23.18
CA TYR A 223 30.65 -2.78 -22.47
C TYR A 223 29.53 -2.44 -21.49
N SER A 224 29.89 -1.89 -20.32
CA SER A 224 28.95 -1.39 -19.31
C SER A 224 28.94 0.13 -19.27
N MET A 225 27.86 0.73 -19.79
CA MET A 225 27.68 2.18 -19.91
C MET A 225 27.50 2.96 -18.59
N LEU A 226 27.37 2.28 -17.44
CA LEU A 226 27.21 2.95 -16.14
C LEU A 226 28.52 3.14 -15.37
N VAL A 227 29.56 2.41 -15.76
CA VAL A 227 30.87 2.38 -15.08
C VAL A 227 32.03 2.52 -16.04
N ASP A 228 31.75 2.78 -17.33
CA ASP A 228 32.76 2.89 -18.39
C ASP A 228 33.74 1.70 -18.40
N HIS A 229 33.19 0.48 -18.43
CA HIS A 229 33.97 -0.75 -18.31
C HIS A 229 33.83 -1.65 -19.53
N PHE A 230 34.98 -2.04 -20.09
CA PHE A 230 35.11 -3.07 -21.12
C PHE A 230 35.40 -4.41 -20.46
N PHE A 231 34.62 -5.43 -20.80
CA PHE A 231 34.81 -6.78 -20.25
C PHE A 231 35.93 -7.56 -20.95
N ASP A 232 36.37 -7.10 -22.12
CA ASP A 232 37.46 -7.66 -22.90
C ASP A 232 38.44 -6.55 -23.29
N ALA A 233 39.72 -6.74 -22.96
CA ALA A 233 40.79 -5.79 -23.26
C ALA A 233 40.92 -5.54 -24.77
N ARG A 234 40.69 -6.57 -25.59
CA ARG A 234 40.73 -6.43 -27.05
C ARG A 234 39.59 -5.56 -27.56
N GLY A 235 38.39 -5.70 -26.99
CA GLY A 235 37.25 -4.85 -27.35
C GLY A 235 37.51 -3.37 -27.05
N ALA A 236 38.25 -3.07 -25.97
CA ALA A 236 38.67 -1.71 -25.65
C ALA A 236 39.67 -1.16 -26.70
N GLU A 237 40.63 -1.98 -27.12
CA GLU A 237 41.61 -1.61 -28.16
C GLU A 237 40.92 -1.36 -29.52
N GLU A 238 40.00 -2.23 -29.92
CA GLU A 238 39.22 -2.07 -31.17
C GLU A 238 38.33 -0.81 -31.12
N CYS A 239 37.74 -0.51 -29.96
CA CYS A 239 36.99 0.73 -29.77
C CYS A 239 37.90 1.96 -29.88
N ALA A 240 39.09 1.93 -29.27
CA ALA A 240 40.07 3.01 -29.38
C ALA A 240 40.52 3.21 -30.85
N ARG A 241 40.75 2.13 -31.60
CA ARG A 241 41.07 2.18 -33.02
C ARG A 241 39.93 2.82 -33.84
N PHE A 242 38.69 2.42 -33.57
CA PHE A 242 37.52 3.05 -34.20
C PHE A 242 37.44 4.56 -33.92
N LEU A 243 37.71 4.98 -32.67
CA LEU A 243 37.73 6.40 -32.30
C LEU A 243 38.87 7.16 -32.98
N ALA A 244 40.06 6.58 -33.09
CA ALA A 244 41.20 7.19 -33.76
C ALA A 244 40.98 7.36 -35.27
N GLU A 245 40.22 6.46 -35.91
CA GLU A 245 39.94 6.51 -37.35
C GLU A 245 38.73 7.38 -37.72
N THR A 246 38.05 8.00 -36.75
CA THR A 246 36.83 8.79 -36.98
C THR A 246 37.05 10.25 -36.60
N ASN A 247 36.89 11.18 -37.55
CA ASN A 247 37.07 12.62 -37.30
C ASN A 247 35.78 13.26 -36.76
N LYS A 248 34.63 12.93 -37.38
CA LYS A 248 33.31 13.40 -36.98
C LYS A 248 32.46 12.26 -36.40
N LEU A 249 32.39 12.21 -35.06
CA LEU A 249 31.77 11.13 -34.30
C LEU A 249 30.37 11.49 -33.80
N LEU A 250 29.40 10.59 -33.98
CA LEU A 250 28.10 10.63 -33.31
C LEU A 250 27.95 9.45 -32.34
N ILE A 251 27.73 9.75 -31.07
CA ILE A 251 27.43 8.74 -30.04
C ILE A 251 25.91 8.63 -29.88
N VAL A 252 25.33 7.47 -30.20
CA VAL A 252 23.89 7.19 -30.04
C VAL A 252 23.72 6.24 -28.86
N ALA A 253 23.05 6.69 -27.79
CA ALA A 253 22.88 5.92 -26.57
C ALA A 253 21.39 5.67 -26.24
N ASP A 254 21.05 4.40 -26.02
CA ASP A 254 19.73 3.96 -25.54
C ASP A 254 19.91 3.17 -24.23
N PRO A 255 19.84 3.83 -23.06
CA PRO A 255 19.98 3.16 -21.78
C PRO A 255 18.68 2.42 -21.39
N PRO A 256 18.76 1.34 -20.61
CA PRO A 256 17.56 0.66 -20.11
C PRO A 256 16.74 1.58 -19.20
N PHE A 257 15.42 1.39 -19.16
CA PHE A 257 14.53 2.23 -18.37
C PHE A 257 14.92 2.22 -16.89
N GLY A 258 15.17 3.43 -16.41
CA GLY A 258 15.58 3.67 -15.05
C GLY A 258 17.04 3.48 -14.73
N ALA A 259 17.90 3.39 -15.76
CA ALA A 259 19.31 3.71 -15.64
C ALA A 259 19.52 5.07 -14.94
N MET A 260 20.61 5.17 -14.19
CA MET A 260 20.97 6.39 -13.49
C MET A 260 21.62 7.35 -14.49
N VAL A 261 21.10 8.57 -14.59
CA VAL A 261 21.48 9.54 -15.64
C VAL A 261 22.92 10.02 -15.46
N SER A 262 23.33 10.34 -14.24
CA SER A 262 24.67 10.91 -13.99
C SER A 262 25.82 9.97 -14.37
N PRO A 263 25.82 8.67 -13.98
CA PRO A 263 26.87 7.74 -14.43
C PRO A 263 26.89 7.56 -15.95
N LEU A 264 25.71 7.47 -16.59
CA LEU A 264 25.61 7.36 -18.04
C LEU A 264 26.27 8.54 -18.74
N LEU A 265 25.89 9.78 -18.36
CA LEU A 265 26.45 10.98 -18.97
C LEU A 265 27.96 11.11 -18.71
N LYS A 266 28.44 10.67 -17.54
CA LYS A 266 29.88 10.59 -17.24
C LYS A 266 30.61 9.63 -18.18
N SER A 267 30.08 8.42 -18.38
CA SER A 267 30.67 7.45 -19.30
C SER A 267 30.68 7.95 -20.75
N LEU A 268 29.61 8.61 -21.20
CA LEU A 268 29.57 9.20 -22.55
C LEU A 268 30.57 10.36 -22.70
N GLU A 269 30.77 11.16 -21.66
CA GLU A 269 31.78 12.22 -21.65
C GLU A 269 33.21 11.64 -21.68
N GLN A 270 33.47 10.57 -20.92
CA GLN A 270 34.77 9.89 -20.95
C GLN A 270 35.11 9.33 -22.33
N ILE A 271 34.12 8.76 -23.04
CA ILE A 271 34.29 8.33 -24.44
C ILE A 271 34.61 9.53 -25.34
N ALA A 272 33.88 10.65 -25.20
CA ALA A 272 34.12 11.86 -25.98
C ALA A 272 35.51 12.47 -25.70
N GLN A 273 35.98 12.39 -24.46
CA GLN A 273 37.34 12.82 -24.07
C GLN A 273 38.42 11.90 -24.67
N ARG A 274 38.23 10.58 -24.64
CA ARG A 274 39.15 9.62 -25.29
C ARG A 274 39.27 9.89 -26.79
N HIS A 275 38.14 10.16 -27.44
CA HIS A 275 38.11 10.56 -28.85
C HIS A 275 38.99 11.79 -29.08
N LYS A 276 38.80 12.87 -28.32
CA LYS A 276 39.64 14.08 -28.43
C LYS A 276 41.12 13.83 -28.17
N LEU A 277 41.45 12.99 -27.18
CA LEU A 277 42.84 12.67 -26.81
C LEU A 277 43.57 11.90 -27.91
N LEU A 278 42.89 11.00 -28.62
CA LEU A 278 43.48 10.21 -29.70
C LEU A 278 43.84 11.03 -30.95
N HIS A 279 43.37 12.27 -31.05
CA HIS A 279 43.57 13.16 -32.21
C HIS A 279 44.53 14.33 -31.92
N GLU A 280 45.33 14.26 -30.84
CA GLU A 280 46.46 15.16 -30.53
C GLU A 280 46.18 16.67 -30.69
N GLY A 281 44.96 17.13 -30.43
CA GLY A 281 44.58 18.55 -30.51
C GLY A 281 44.03 19.03 -31.86
N ALA A 282 43.80 18.15 -32.83
CA ALA A 282 43.01 18.46 -34.03
C ALA A 282 41.55 18.80 -33.65
N SER A 283 40.90 19.69 -34.41
CA SER A 283 39.50 20.07 -34.20
C SER A 283 38.54 18.94 -34.61
N VAL A 284 38.40 17.93 -33.76
CA VAL A 284 37.48 16.82 -33.97
C VAL A 284 36.10 17.10 -33.38
N GLU A 285 35.05 16.71 -34.11
CA GLU A 285 33.67 16.96 -33.73
C GLU A 285 33.05 15.71 -33.10
N CYS A 286 32.63 15.81 -31.83
CA CYS A 286 31.91 14.75 -31.12
C CYS A 286 30.52 15.22 -30.72
N ARG A 287 29.49 14.54 -31.24
CA ARG A 287 28.09 14.80 -30.92
C ARG A 287 27.45 13.60 -30.22
N LYS A 288 26.43 13.87 -29.40
CA LYS A 288 25.70 12.89 -28.59
C LYS A 288 24.22 12.91 -28.93
N LEU A 289 23.60 11.74 -28.96
CA LEU A 289 22.16 11.54 -29.13
C LEU A 289 21.71 10.49 -28.12
N VAL A 290 21.03 10.92 -27.04
CA VAL A 290 20.67 10.05 -25.91
C VAL A 290 19.16 9.99 -25.76
N ALA A 291 18.58 8.79 -25.78
CA ALA A 291 17.15 8.60 -25.54
C ALA A 291 16.83 8.57 -24.04
N LEU A 292 16.09 9.58 -23.55
CA LEU A 292 15.68 9.66 -22.13
C LEU A 292 14.26 10.25 -22.00
N PRO A 293 13.55 9.95 -20.90
CA PRO A 293 12.28 10.63 -20.58
C PRO A 293 12.43 12.15 -20.45
N TYR A 294 11.50 12.93 -21.02
CA TYR A 294 11.59 14.40 -21.07
C TYR A 294 11.70 15.08 -19.69
N PHE A 295 11.13 14.48 -18.64
CA PHE A 295 11.16 15.04 -17.28
C PHE A 295 12.56 15.01 -16.62
N LEU A 296 13.54 14.33 -17.23
CA LEU A 296 14.93 14.32 -16.77
C LEU A 296 15.75 15.51 -17.31
N GLU A 297 15.13 16.42 -18.06
CA GLU A 297 15.80 17.58 -18.70
C GLU A 297 16.66 18.38 -17.72
N LYS A 298 16.19 18.60 -16.48
CA LYS A 298 16.95 19.33 -15.47
C LYS A 298 18.26 18.63 -15.12
N GLN A 299 18.23 17.32 -14.89
CA GLN A 299 19.41 16.53 -14.53
C GLN A 299 20.41 16.43 -15.69
N VAL A 300 19.92 16.36 -16.94
CA VAL A 300 20.77 16.36 -18.13
C VAL A 300 21.48 17.70 -18.28
N LYS A 301 20.75 18.82 -18.15
CA LYS A 301 21.30 20.19 -18.24
C LYS A 301 22.25 20.55 -17.10
N GLU A 302 22.05 19.98 -15.91
CA GLU A 302 23.00 20.11 -14.80
C GLU A 302 24.37 19.49 -15.12
N TYR A 303 24.41 18.45 -15.97
CA TYR A 303 25.64 17.76 -16.34
C TYR A 303 26.28 18.30 -17.63
N ASP A 304 25.46 18.57 -18.65
CA ASP A 304 25.89 19.13 -19.94
C ASP A 304 24.88 20.19 -20.39
N ALA A 305 25.22 21.45 -20.15
CA ALA A 305 24.37 22.60 -20.47
C ALA A 305 24.11 22.75 -21.99
N ASN A 306 24.94 22.15 -22.84
CA ASN A 306 24.81 22.21 -24.30
C ASN A 306 23.81 21.20 -24.86
N MET A 307 23.33 20.24 -24.06
CA MET A 307 22.34 19.26 -24.47
C MET A 307 20.94 19.89 -24.56
N LYS A 308 20.35 19.84 -25.75
CA LYS A 308 18.98 20.27 -26.06
C LYS A 308 18.07 19.07 -26.24
N ILE A 309 16.79 19.24 -25.90
CA ILE A 309 15.76 18.22 -26.12
C ILE A 309 15.11 18.40 -27.49
N THR A 310 14.84 17.30 -28.20
CA THR A 310 14.10 17.31 -29.46
C THR A 310 12.59 17.18 -29.21
N ASP A 311 11.77 17.67 -30.15
CA ASP A 311 10.30 17.49 -30.10
C ASP A 311 9.88 16.06 -30.50
N PHE A 312 10.79 15.27 -31.09
CA PHE A 312 10.52 13.93 -31.61
C PHE A 312 10.25 12.92 -30.50
N LYS A 313 9.10 12.26 -30.57
CA LYS A 313 8.68 11.19 -29.66
C LYS A 313 9.34 9.87 -30.08
N VAL A 314 10.27 9.38 -29.26
CA VAL A 314 10.99 8.11 -29.49
C VAL A 314 10.06 6.94 -29.21
N THR A 315 9.95 6.00 -30.15
CA THR A 315 9.09 4.82 -30.07
C THR A 315 9.89 3.53 -30.23
N TYR A 316 9.36 2.44 -29.66
CA TYR A 316 10.00 1.14 -29.60
C TYR A 316 9.09 0.04 -30.16
N SER A 317 9.66 -0.94 -30.86
CA SER A 317 8.94 -2.07 -31.45
C SER A 317 8.56 -3.15 -30.44
N ASN A 318 9.36 -3.31 -29.38
CA ASN A 318 9.19 -4.34 -28.35
C ASN A 318 8.58 -3.82 -27.03
N HIS A 319 8.03 -2.59 -27.00
CA HIS A 319 7.40 -1.99 -25.82
C HIS A 319 5.89 -1.76 -26.02
N SER A 320 5.06 -2.26 -25.08
CA SER A 320 3.59 -2.18 -25.18
C SER A 320 3.02 -0.76 -25.07
N ASP A 321 3.70 0.13 -24.35
CA ASP A 321 3.18 1.47 -24.03
C ASP A 321 3.88 2.60 -24.80
N PHE A 322 5.02 2.32 -25.41
CA PHE A 322 5.83 3.29 -26.16
C PHE A 322 5.98 2.85 -27.62
N SER A 323 4.95 2.16 -28.14
CA SER A 323 4.83 1.80 -29.55
C SER A 323 4.39 3.00 -30.39
N ALA A 324 4.51 2.89 -31.71
CA ALA A 324 4.11 3.95 -32.66
C ALA A 324 2.66 4.44 -32.50
N SER A 325 1.75 3.61 -31.96
CA SER A 325 0.34 3.94 -31.78
C SER A 325 0.03 4.74 -30.51
N LYS A 326 0.99 4.90 -29.58
CA LYS A 326 0.77 5.51 -28.27
C LYS A 326 1.71 6.71 -28.01
N PRO A 327 1.31 7.66 -27.16
CA PRO A 327 2.17 8.79 -26.81
C PRO A 327 3.37 8.33 -25.96
N SER A 328 4.59 8.45 -26.50
CA SER A 328 5.82 8.18 -25.75
C SER A 328 6.32 9.41 -24.97
N PRO A 329 6.76 9.26 -23.70
CA PRO A 329 7.41 10.30 -22.92
C PRO A 329 8.92 10.44 -23.24
N ILE A 330 9.46 9.59 -24.11
CA ILE A 330 10.90 9.53 -24.40
C ILE A 330 11.22 10.50 -25.53
N ARG A 331 12.31 11.24 -25.37
CA ARG A 331 12.83 12.22 -26.31
C ARG A 331 14.32 12.00 -26.51
N PHE A 332 14.84 12.52 -27.61
CA PHE A 332 16.28 12.61 -27.78
C PHE A 332 16.83 13.86 -27.09
N PHE A 333 17.86 13.67 -26.28
CA PHE A 333 18.72 14.72 -25.75
C PHE A 333 19.99 14.76 -26.58
N THR A 334 20.34 15.93 -27.11
CA THR A 334 21.41 16.05 -28.09
C THR A 334 22.10 17.39 -28.06
N ASN A 335 23.41 17.39 -28.31
CA ASN A 335 24.19 18.60 -28.58
C ASN A 335 24.32 18.84 -30.10
N VAL A 336 23.66 18.06 -30.94
CA VAL A 336 23.54 18.32 -32.39
C VAL A 336 22.61 19.51 -32.60
N PRO A 337 22.92 20.46 -33.50
CA PRO A 337 22.01 21.55 -33.83
C PRO A 337 20.63 21.02 -34.23
N LEU A 338 19.57 21.51 -33.59
CA LEU A 338 18.20 21.04 -33.84
C LEU A 338 17.71 21.25 -35.29
N GLN A 339 18.40 22.13 -36.03
CA GLN A 339 18.12 22.43 -37.44
C GLN A 339 18.45 21.25 -38.36
N SER A 340 19.38 20.37 -37.96
CA SER A 340 19.77 19.20 -38.77
C SER A 340 18.81 18.01 -38.63
N PHE A 341 17.82 18.10 -37.76
CA PHE A 341 16.81 17.04 -37.59
C PHE A 341 15.72 17.20 -38.63
N VAL A 342 15.56 16.22 -39.51
CA VAL A 342 14.42 16.14 -40.43
C VAL A 342 13.37 15.23 -39.80
N LEU A 343 12.23 15.81 -39.39
CA LEU A 343 11.15 15.03 -38.76
C LEU A 343 10.02 14.72 -39.76
N PRO A 344 9.46 13.50 -39.72
CA PRO A 344 8.41 13.06 -40.63
C PRO A 344 7.10 13.86 -40.47
N ILE A 345 6.66 14.55 -41.53
CA ILE A 345 5.46 15.41 -41.52
C ILE A 345 4.17 14.62 -41.29
N ASN A 346 4.11 13.41 -41.86
CA ASN A 346 3.00 12.46 -41.70
C ASN A 346 2.78 12.00 -40.24
N LEU A 347 3.78 12.12 -39.36
CA LEU A 347 3.66 11.80 -37.93
C LEU A 347 3.31 13.02 -37.06
N GLY A 348 2.87 14.12 -37.66
CA GLY A 348 2.39 15.30 -36.93
C GLY A 348 3.50 16.27 -36.50
N TYR A 349 4.54 16.40 -37.32
CA TYR A 349 5.59 17.42 -37.18
C TYR A 349 5.54 18.41 -38.34
N ARG A 350 5.99 19.65 -38.12
CA ARG A 350 6.09 20.70 -39.13
C ARG A 350 7.41 21.45 -38.99
N TYR A 351 7.93 22.01 -40.07
CA TYR A 351 9.04 22.94 -39.99
C TYR A 351 8.55 24.32 -39.50
N CYS A 352 9.34 24.99 -38.67
CA CYS A 352 9.08 26.36 -38.25
C CYS A 352 10.21 27.25 -38.77
N ASP A 353 9.88 28.17 -39.66
CA ASP A 353 10.84 29.07 -40.31
C ASP A 353 11.50 30.03 -39.33
N SER A 354 10.77 30.56 -38.35
CA SER A 354 11.33 31.47 -37.34
C SER A 354 12.37 30.78 -36.43
N CYS A 355 12.11 29.53 -36.04
CA CYS A 355 13.04 28.74 -35.20
C CYS A 355 14.07 27.93 -36.01
N GLN A 356 13.94 27.88 -37.35
CA GLN A 356 14.73 27.05 -38.27
C GLN A 356 14.81 25.56 -37.86
N ARG A 357 13.74 24.99 -37.29
CA ARG A 357 13.71 23.59 -36.83
C ARG A 357 12.34 22.94 -36.98
N TYR A 358 12.30 21.62 -37.00
CA TYR A 358 11.04 20.87 -36.92
C TYR A 358 10.47 20.89 -35.49
N VAL A 359 9.18 21.15 -35.39
CA VAL A 359 8.41 21.20 -34.14
C VAL A 359 7.13 20.37 -34.27
N ALA A 360 6.51 20.03 -33.15
CA ALA A 360 5.19 19.39 -33.18
C ALA A 360 4.17 20.25 -33.96
N LYS A 361 3.27 19.63 -34.74
CA LYS A 361 2.28 20.34 -35.59
C LYS A 361 1.45 21.37 -34.84
N ASN A 362 1.10 21.08 -33.58
CA ASN A 362 0.30 21.94 -32.70
C ASN A 362 1.14 22.96 -31.90
N ASN A 363 2.47 22.98 -32.05
CA ASN A 363 3.34 23.97 -31.43
C ASN A 363 3.29 25.25 -32.29
N GLU A 364 3.04 26.39 -31.66
CA GLU A 364 3.00 27.71 -32.31
C GLU A 364 4.23 28.50 -31.86
N HIS A 365 4.82 29.27 -32.79
CA HIS A 365 5.94 30.15 -32.48
C HIS A 365 5.43 31.32 -31.63
N CYS A 366 6.12 31.62 -30.54
CA CYS A 366 5.80 32.78 -29.72
C CYS A 366 6.75 33.92 -30.09
N GLU A 367 6.22 34.98 -30.72
CA GLU A 367 7.01 36.16 -31.11
C GLU A 367 7.68 36.85 -29.90
N GLN A 368 7.02 36.87 -28.74
CA GLN A 368 7.54 37.52 -27.53
C GLN A 368 8.68 36.75 -26.86
N CYS A 369 8.66 35.41 -26.91
CA CYS A 369 9.76 34.58 -26.40
C CYS A 369 10.80 34.24 -27.48
N ASN A 370 10.50 34.55 -28.74
CA ASN A 370 11.23 34.12 -29.93
C ASN A 370 11.59 32.61 -29.92
N GLU A 371 10.68 31.77 -29.42
CA GLU A 371 10.83 30.31 -29.46
C GLU A 371 9.47 29.62 -29.66
N CYS A 372 9.48 28.36 -30.12
CA CYS A 372 8.36 27.44 -30.01
C CYS A 372 8.39 26.70 -28.66
N PRO A 373 7.55 27.05 -27.68
CA PRO A 373 7.71 26.64 -26.27
C PRO A 373 7.13 25.25 -25.93
N SER A 374 6.33 24.64 -26.82
CA SER A 374 5.65 23.38 -26.48
C SER A 374 6.59 22.17 -26.47
N LYS A 375 6.67 21.48 -25.32
CA LYS A 375 7.40 20.21 -25.15
C LYS A 375 6.53 18.96 -25.27
N ASP A 376 5.21 19.13 -25.09
CA ASP A 376 4.22 18.04 -25.04
C ASP A 376 3.40 17.92 -26.34
N GLY A 377 3.65 18.79 -27.32
CA GLY A 377 2.83 18.91 -28.53
C GLY A 377 1.45 19.56 -28.30
N LYS A 378 1.29 20.32 -27.21
CA LYS A 378 0.09 21.11 -26.89
C LYS A 378 0.33 22.60 -27.17
N ARG A 379 -0.68 23.41 -27.50
CA ARG A 379 -0.50 24.86 -27.64
C ARG A 379 -0.11 25.49 -26.30
N TYR A 380 0.69 26.55 -26.33
CA TYR A 380 1.05 27.39 -25.18
C TYR A 380 0.70 28.84 -25.53
N LYS A 381 0.38 29.66 -24.53
CA LYS A 381 0.16 31.10 -24.67
C LYS A 381 1.19 31.88 -23.86
N HIS A 382 1.65 33.02 -24.37
CA HIS A 382 2.52 33.90 -23.59
C HIS A 382 1.72 34.55 -22.47
N CYS A 383 2.35 34.73 -21.31
CA CYS A 383 1.79 35.53 -20.22
C CYS A 383 2.63 36.78 -20.07
N ASP A 384 2.08 37.95 -20.44
CA ASP A 384 2.79 39.24 -20.42
C ASP A 384 3.31 39.62 -19.02
N ARG A 385 2.61 39.18 -17.96
CA ARG A 385 2.99 39.45 -16.57
C ARG A 385 4.14 38.56 -16.09
N CYS A 386 4.14 37.27 -16.45
CA CYS A 386 5.26 36.37 -16.11
C CYS A 386 6.39 36.39 -17.14
N LYS A 387 6.23 37.10 -18.27
CA LYS A 387 7.13 37.10 -19.44
C LYS A 387 7.57 35.69 -19.86
N ARG A 388 6.64 34.72 -19.82
CA ARG A 388 6.90 33.32 -20.17
C ARG A 388 5.69 32.65 -20.79
N CYS A 389 5.94 31.67 -21.66
CA CYS A 389 4.90 30.83 -22.24
C CYS A 389 4.37 29.79 -21.24
N VAL A 390 3.06 29.72 -21.07
CA VAL A 390 2.35 28.80 -20.17
C VAL A 390 1.27 28.02 -20.91
N LYS A 391 0.80 26.91 -20.33
CA LYS A 391 -0.31 26.15 -20.91
C LYS A 391 -1.57 27.04 -21.00
N PRO A 392 -2.45 26.89 -22.00
CA PRO A 392 -3.63 27.74 -22.21
C PRO A 392 -4.59 27.71 -21.02
N THR A 393 -4.60 26.58 -20.31
CA THR A 393 -5.37 26.35 -19.10
C THR A 393 -4.86 27.12 -17.88
N TYR A 394 -3.72 27.82 -17.98
CA TYR A 394 -3.17 28.60 -16.88
C TYR A 394 -3.57 30.08 -17.00
N ALA A 395 -3.87 30.73 -15.87
CA ALA A 395 -4.05 32.18 -15.75
C ALA A 395 -3.14 32.73 -14.64
N HIS A 396 -2.72 33.99 -14.79
CA HIS A 396 -1.86 34.68 -13.82
C HIS A 396 -2.68 35.10 -12.57
N CYS A 397 -2.28 34.69 -11.36
CA CYS A 397 -2.85 35.23 -10.10
C CYS A 397 -2.06 36.46 -9.68
N ASP A 398 -2.75 37.60 -9.56
CA ASP A 398 -2.12 38.88 -9.19
C ASP A 398 -1.64 38.92 -7.74
N LYS A 399 -2.20 38.06 -6.88
CA LYS A 399 -1.80 37.97 -5.47
C LYS A 399 -0.47 37.26 -5.27
N CYS A 400 -0.20 36.17 -5.98
CA CYS A 400 1.06 35.41 -5.85
C CYS A 400 2.06 35.69 -6.99
N ARG A 401 1.67 36.52 -7.97
CA ARG A 401 2.45 36.85 -9.18
C ARG A 401 2.87 35.62 -10.01
N CYS A 402 2.10 34.52 -9.94
CA CYS A 402 2.39 33.26 -10.62
C CYS A 402 1.19 32.77 -11.44
N CYS A 403 1.44 32.04 -12.53
CA CYS A 403 0.40 31.40 -13.34
C CYS A 403 -0.05 30.06 -12.75
N HIS A 404 -1.37 29.85 -12.64
CA HIS A 404 -2.01 28.64 -12.11
C HIS A 404 -3.09 28.10 -13.05
N LEU A 405 -3.37 26.81 -12.95
CA LEU A 405 -4.45 26.15 -13.69
C LEU A 405 -5.82 26.77 -13.30
N VAL A 406 -6.59 27.21 -14.29
CA VAL A 406 -7.96 27.72 -14.13
C VAL A 406 -8.91 26.54 -13.97
N ASP A 407 -9.66 26.52 -12.88
CA ASP A 407 -10.66 25.49 -12.61
C ASP A 407 -11.87 25.66 -13.53
N ARG A 408 -12.29 24.59 -14.23
CA ARG A 408 -13.35 24.63 -15.25
C ARG A 408 -14.77 24.60 -14.66
N SER A 409 -14.92 24.74 -13.34
CA SER A 409 -16.18 24.57 -12.61
C SER A 409 -17.09 25.81 -12.57
N VAL A 410 -16.73 26.92 -13.21
CA VAL A 410 -17.59 28.12 -13.25
C VAL A 410 -17.75 28.63 -14.68
N GLY A 411 -18.79 28.13 -15.36
CA GLY A 411 -19.28 28.73 -16.59
C GLY A 411 -20.09 29.98 -16.27
N ARG A 412 -19.52 31.17 -16.51
CA ARG A 412 -20.18 32.40 -17.00
C ARG A 412 -19.12 33.50 -17.21
N PRO A 413 -19.22 34.33 -18.26
CA PRO A 413 -18.32 35.45 -18.46
C PRO A 413 -18.68 36.59 -17.48
N PRO A 414 -17.71 37.35 -16.92
CA PRO A 414 -18.03 38.49 -16.09
C PRO A 414 -18.35 39.71 -16.97
N LEU A 415 -19.58 40.20 -16.86
CA LEU A 415 -19.97 41.56 -17.23
C LEU A 415 -19.59 42.53 -16.11
N SER A 416 -19.39 43.77 -16.52
CA SER A 416 -18.85 44.91 -15.78
C SER A 416 -19.68 45.42 -14.59
N SER A 417 -18.95 46.14 -13.71
CA SER A 417 -19.35 47.27 -12.84
C SER A 417 -20.18 47.04 -11.56
N THR A 418 -19.55 47.50 -10.46
CA THR A 418 -20.07 48.27 -9.30
C THR A 418 -20.90 47.60 -8.19
N ALA A 419 -20.56 48.00 -6.96
CA ALA A 419 -21.30 47.96 -5.69
C ALA A 419 -21.21 46.71 -4.76
N SER A 420 -20.32 46.84 -3.77
CA SER A 420 -20.48 46.61 -2.32
C SER A 420 -21.37 45.49 -1.74
N HIS A 421 -20.68 44.71 -0.88
CA HIS A 421 -21.11 43.94 0.30
C HIS A 421 -21.54 42.46 0.20
N SER A 422 -20.74 41.66 0.94
CA SER A 422 -20.99 40.36 1.59
C SER A 422 -21.38 39.15 0.73
N TYR A 423 -20.44 38.21 0.54
CA TYR A 423 -20.49 36.83 1.05
C TYR A 423 -19.16 36.12 0.73
N PHE A 424 -18.56 35.49 1.73
CA PHE A 424 -17.22 34.88 1.71
C PHE A 424 -17.19 33.60 0.84
N GLY A 425 -16.46 33.64 -0.29
CA GLY A 425 -16.04 32.46 -1.05
C GLY A 425 -14.54 32.53 -1.33
N ARG A 426 -13.72 31.93 -0.45
CA ARG A 426 -12.25 31.94 -0.58
C ARG A 426 -11.80 31.02 -1.73
N THR A 427 -11.33 31.61 -2.82
CA THR A 427 -10.28 31.02 -3.65
C THR A 427 -8.94 31.34 -2.98
N THR A 428 -8.29 30.32 -2.39
CA THR A 428 -7.01 30.47 -1.70
C THR A 428 -5.86 30.58 -2.69
N CYS A 429 -5.45 31.80 -3.02
CA CYS A 429 -4.07 32.08 -3.42
C CYS A 429 -3.27 32.01 -2.09
N VAL A 430 -2.57 30.89 -1.84
CA VAL A 430 -1.78 30.68 -0.60
C VAL A 430 -0.57 31.59 -0.65
N GLY A 431 -0.69 32.76 0.00
CA GLY A 431 0.45 33.60 0.34
C GLY A 431 1.25 32.94 1.45
N ARG A 432 2.56 32.76 1.25
CA ARG A 432 3.51 32.56 2.34
C ARG A 432 3.44 33.80 3.24
N GLY A 433 2.87 33.64 4.44
CA GLY A 433 3.00 34.65 5.49
C GLY A 433 4.45 34.66 5.98
N MET A 434 5.18 35.73 5.68
CA MET A 434 6.37 36.08 6.43
C MET A 434 5.94 36.52 7.82
N SER A 435 6.57 35.94 8.83
CA SER A 435 6.73 36.54 10.15
C SER A 435 7.30 37.95 9.98
N GLY A 436 6.66 38.92 10.61
CA GLY A 436 7.01 40.33 10.49
C GLY A 436 5.96 41.21 11.15
N ARG A 437 5.70 40.99 12.44
CA ARG A 437 5.38 42.11 13.33
C ARG A 437 6.72 42.76 13.70
N ILE A 438 6.72 44.09 13.77
CA ILE A 438 7.84 45.03 13.99
C ILE A 438 8.43 45.58 12.69
N ALA A 439 7.70 46.53 12.10
CA ALA A 439 8.23 47.74 11.47
C ALA A 439 7.03 48.58 10.99
N GLU A 440 6.44 49.35 11.90
CA GLU A 440 5.73 50.62 11.67
C GLU A 440 4.91 50.97 12.93
N LEU A 441 5.63 51.47 13.94
CA LEU A 441 5.08 52.41 14.90
C LEU A 441 6.01 53.63 14.87
N MET A 442 5.46 54.72 14.35
CA MET A 442 5.61 56.08 14.86
C MET A 442 7.04 56.65 14.94
N THR A 443 7.27 57.58 14.02
CA THR A 443 7.88 58.88 14.29
C THR A 443 7.46 59.48 15.65
N ARG A 444 8.39 60.20 16.29
CA ARG A 444 8.30 61.03 17.53
C ARG A 444 8.72 60.29 18.79
N ASP A 445 9.43 60.83 19.76
CA ASP A 445 10.27 62.01 19.96
C ASP A 445 11.13 61.61 21.21
N ASP A 446 12.21 62.35 21.49
CA ASP A 446 12.84 62.52 22.81
C ASP A 446 13.93 61.53 23.35
N GLU A 447 15.14 62.09 23.35
CA GLU A 447 16.09 62.29 24.46
C GLU A 447 16.93 61.15 25.09
N ASP A 448 18.24 61.51 25.19
CA ASP A 448 19.29 61.12 26.13
C ASP A 448 19.78 59.66 26.15
N GLY A 449 21.07 59.34 26.10
CA GLY A 449 22.31 60.12 26.16
C GLY A 449 23.46 59.17 26.54
N SER A 450 24.69 59.54 26.14
CA SER A 450 26.01 58.94 26.54
C SER A 450 26.25 57.48 26.14
N ASP A 451 27.43 56.97 25.82
CA ASP A 451 28.83 57.35 25.57
C ASP A 451 29.38 56.01 24.99
N ASP A 452 30.38 55.85 24.13
CA ASP A 452 31.60 56.58 23.84
C ASP A 452 32.22 55.84 22.62
N ARG A 453 32.82 56.58 21.67
CA ARG A 453 34.16 56.35 21.07
C ARG A 453 34.52 54.95 20.49
N LEU A 454 35.14 54.76 19.31
CA LEU A 454 36.04 55.58 18.48
C LEU A 454 36.25 54.88 17.10
N ASN A 455 36.45 55.73 16.09
CA ASN A 455 37.38 55.62 14.95
C ASN A 455 37.11 54.73 13.71
N ALA A 456 36.82 55.46 12.62
CA ALA A 456 37.17 55.24 11.21
C ALA A 456 38.70 55.41 10.97
N PRO A 457 39.27 55.63 9.75
CA PRO A 457 38.70 55.72 8.38
C PRO A 457 39.60 55.17 7.21
N ASP A 458 39.16 55.48 5.97
CA ASP A 458 39.90 55.72 4.68
C ASP A 458 40.60 54.57 3.91
N ASP A 459 40.75 54.53 2.57
CA ASP A 459 40.80 55.59 1.55
C ASP A 459 40.68 55.10 0.06
N SER A 460 40.30 56.03 -0.85
CA SER A 460 40.77 56.29 -2.27
C SER A 460 40.56 55.29 -3.45
N THR A 461 39.73 55.58 -4.48
CA THR A 461 39.96 56.23 -5.84
C THR A 461 40.70 55.35 -6.89
N LEU A 462 40.42 55.21 -8.21
CA LEU A 462 40.01 56.12 -9.31
C LEU A 462 39.66 55.33 -10.62
N ASP A 463 39.08 56.03 -11.61
CA ASP A 463 38.40 55.62 -12.88
C ASP A 463 39.24 55.10 -14.09
N VAL A 464 38.56 54.52 -15.11
CA VAL A 464 38.44 54.98 -16.54
C VAL A 464 38.07 53.86 -17.58
N ASP A 465 37.02 54.17 -18.39
CA ASP A 465 36.60 53.74 -19.76
C ASP A 465 35.99 52.36 -20.17
N SER A 466 35.03 52.46 -21.12
CA SER A 466 34.02 51.49 -21.63
C SER A 466 34.24 51.19 -23.15
N PRO A 467 33.45 50.40 -23.93
CA PRO A 467 32.19 49.68 -23.66
C PRO A 467 32.09 48.23 -24.25
N LEU A 468 31.35 47.32 -23.60
CA LEU A 468 30.66 46.18 -24.25
C LEU A 468 29.78 45.46 -23.22
N GLY A 469 28.50 45.30 -23.58
CA GLY A 469 27.43 44.84 -22.69
C GLY A 469 27.70 43.48 -22.07
N ASN A 470 27.61 43.43 -20.74
CA ASN A 470 27.58 42.18 -19.98
C ASN A 470 26.61 42.33 -18.80
N SER A 471 25.55 41.53 -18.84
CA SER A 471 24.72 41.18 -17.69
C SER A 471 25.56 40.45 -16.64
N ARG A 472 25.78 41.06 -15.47
CA ARG A 472 26.13 40.39 -14.21
C ARG A 472 24.91 40.51 -13.29
N LEU A 473 24.33 39.45 -12.70
CA LEU A 473 24.86 38.52 -11.68
C LEU A 473 25.32 39.22 -10.40
N CYS A 474 24.42 39.32 -9.41
CA CYS A 474 24.61 39.03 -7.97
C CYS A 474 23.25 39.25 -7.27
N SER A 475 22.84 38.46 -6.29
CA SER A 475 23.57 38.17 -5.05
C SER A 475 23.51 36.71 -4.61
N ARG A 476 24.69 36.19 -4.26
CA ARG A 476 24.95 35.10 -3.31
C ARG A 476 24.23 35.35 -1.99
N VAL A 477 23.61 34.32 -1.43
CA VAL A 477 23.45 34.17 0.02
C VAL A 477 24.04 32.82 0.40
N THR A 478 25.14 32.87 1.12
CA THR A 478 25.70 31.75 1.90
C THR A 478 24.80 31.50 3.10
N PHE A 479 24.45 30.24 3.37
CA PHE A 479 23.91 29.83 4.67
C PHE A 479 24.75 28.67 5.21
N SER A 480 25.30 28.92 6.39
CA SER A 480 25.95 27.99 7.31
C SER A 480 24.97 26.96 7.83
N GLU A 481 25.52 25.79 8.19
CA GLU A 481 24.82 24.72 8.90
C GLU A 481 24.45 25.19 10.32
N GLU A 482 23.15 25.21 10.63
CA GLU A 482 22.63 24.85 11.96
C GLU A 482 21.11 24.63 11.90
N SER A 483 20.68 23.66 12.71
CA SER A 483 19.36 23.07 12.90
C SER A 483 18.12 23.97 12.71
N VAL A 484 17.23 23.63 11.77
CA VAL A 484 15.78 23.94 11.87
C VAL A 484 14.91 22.85 11.21
N VAL A 485 13.88 22.49 11.99
CA VAL A 485 12.68 21.66 11.75
C VAL A 485 12.04 21.88 10.38
N VAL A 486 11.68 20.79 9.68
CA VAL A 486 10.87 20.84 8.45
C VAL A 486 9.49 20.25 8.75
N ASP A 487 8.58 21.13 9.18
CA ASP A 487 7.15 20.92 9.05
C ASP A 487 6.64 21.57 7.75
N GLU A 488 5.76 20.83 7.09
CA GLU A 488 4.84 21.19 5.99
C GLU A 488 5.35 21.76 4.65
N LEU A 489 5.24 20.91 3.61
CA LEU A 489 4.57 21.22 2.34
C LEU A 489 4.28 19.90 1.58
N PHE A 490 3.42 19.07 2.18
CA PHE A 490 2.76 17.96 1.49
C PHE A 490 1.55 18.50 0.73
N ASP A 491 1.78 19.06 -0.46
CA ASP A 491 0.73 19.18 -1.47
C ASP A 491 1.22 18.53 -2.76
N THR A 492 1.22 17.19 -2.75
CA THR A 492 1.42 16.41 -3.97
C THR A 492 0.05 16.15 -4.56
N ARG A 493 -0.37 17.00 -5.50
CA ARG A 493 -1.40 16.64 -6.47
C ARG A 493 -0.95 15.36 -7.19
N VAL A 494 -1.56 14.25 -6.79
CA VAL A 494 -1.55 13.00 -7.53
C VAL A 494 -2.15 13.33 -8.90
N VAL A 495 -1.33 13.26 -9.95
CA VAL A 495 -1.83 13.24 -11.32
C VAL A 495 -2.57 11.92 -11.46
N SER A 496 -3.90 12.01 -11.40
CA SER A 496 -4.84 10.98 -11.75
C SER A 496 -4.48 10.41 -13.12
N ALA A 497 -4.32 9.08 -13.17
CA ALA A 497 -4.42 8.34 -14.41
C ALA A 497 -5.76 8.72 -15.07
N THR A 498 -5.74 8.91 -16.38
CA THR A 498 -6.98 8.97 -17.16
C THR A 498 -7.58 7.57 -17.14
N ASP A 499 -8.56 7.39 -16.25
CA ASP A 499 -9.50 6.28 -16.27
C ASP A 499 -10.37 6.40 -17.53
N GLU A 500 -10.28 5.41 -18.41
CA GLU A 500 -11.37 5.11 -19.33
C GLU A 500 -12.37 4.22 -18.58
N ASP A 501 -13.55 4.79 -18.34
CA ASP A 501 -14.83 4.19 -17.94
C ASP A 501 -14.79 3.00 -16.96
N GLY A 502 -14.69 3.33 -15.68
CA GLY A 502 -15.13 2.51 -14.56
C GLY A 502 -15.33 3.40 -13.32
N ASP A 503 -16.47 3.27 -12.65
CA ASP A 503 -16.92 4.05 -11.48
C ASP A 503 -16.06 3.84 -10.20
N ASP A 504 -14.73 3.98 -10.26
CA ASP A 504 -13.80 3.75 -9.14
C ASP A 504 -13.30 5.09 -8.57
N LYS A 505 -14.15 5.77 -7.79
CA LYS A 505 -13.71 6.87 -6.92
C LYS A 505 -12.64 6.34 -5.94
N PRO A 506 -11.55 7.09 -5.67
CA PRO A 506 -10.56 6.67 -4.67
C PRO A 506 -11.24 6.50 -3.30
N ARG A 507 -11.00 5.35 -2.65
CA ARG A 507 -11.53 5.03 -1.31
C ARG A 507 -11.23 6.18 -0.35
N GLU A 508 -12.26 6.59 0.40
CA GLU A 508 -12.16 7.69 1.38
C GLU A 508 -11.03 7.43 2.38
N GLY A 509 -10.40 8.50 2.88
CA GLY A 509 -9.36 8.42 3.91
C GLY A 509 -9.81 9.12 5.19
N TRP A 510 -9.12 8.82 6.29
CA TRP A 510 -9.26 9.55 7.55
C TRP A 510 -8.78 11.01 7.38
N ASP A 511 -9.43 11.95 8.07
CA ASP A 511 -9.05 13.37 8.02
C ASP A 511 -7.67 13.59 8.66
N ASN A 512 -7.35 12.83 9.72
CA ASN A 512 -6.05 12.85 10.38
C ASN A 512 -5.78 11.52 11.11
N LYS A 513 -4.52 11.32 11.54
CA LYS A 513 -4.10 10.09 12.23
C LYS A 513 -4.74 9.91 13.61
N VAL A 514 -4.98 11.01 14.33
CA VAL A 514 -5.61 10.97 15.66
C VAL A 514 -7.04 10.46 15.56
N GLN A 515 -7.77 10.82 14.50
CA GLN A 515 -9.12 10.36 14.22
C GLN A 515 -9.16 8.84 14.05
N PHE A 516 -8.19 8.29 13.30
CA PHE A 516 -8.04 6.83 13.17
C PHE A 516 -7.74 6.18 14.52
N LEU A 517 -6.79 6.72 15.30
CA LEU A 517 -6.43 6.17 16.60
C LEU A 517 -7.61 6.23 17.60
N MET A 518 -8.33 7.35 17.65
CA MET A 518 -9.55 7.48 18.46
C MET A 518 -10.64 6.52 18.01
N GLY A 519 -10.77 6.26 16.71
CA GLY A 519 -11.71 5.26 16.19
C GLY A 519 -11.35 3.83 16.61
N VAL A 520 -10.07 3.47 16.57
CA VAL A 520 -9.58 2.17 17.04
C VAL A 520 -9.76 2.03 18.56
N ILE A 521 -9.42 3.06 19.35
CA ILE A 521 -9.63 3.08 20.81
C ILE A 521 -11.12 2.99 21.14
N SER A 522 -11.97 3.77 20.47
CA SER A 522 -13.41 3.75 20.70
C SER A 522 -14.04 2.40 20.35
N TYR A 523 -13.45 1.65 19.42
CA TYR A 523 -13.93 0.33 19.04
C TYR A 523 -13.49 -0.75 20.04
N ALA A 524 -12.22 -0.73 20.45
CA ALA A 524 -11.67 -1.66 21.45
C ALA A 524 -12.29 -1.42 22.84
N VAL A 525 -12.43 -0.16 23.25
CA VAL A 525 -12.98 0.17 24.57
C VAL A 525 -14.50 0.19 24.53
N GLY A 526 -15.09 -0.95 24.89
CA GLY A 526 -16.54 -1.14 24.94
C GLY A 526 -17.09 -1.46 26.33
N LEU A 527 -18.40 -1.72 26.36
CA LEU A 527 -19.12 -2.14 27.56
C LEU A 527 -18.48 -3.36 28.24
N GLY A 528 -17.91 -4.31 27.49
CA GLY A 528 -17.25 -5.50 28.05
C GLY A 528 -16.11 -5.20 29.02
N ASN A 529 -15.45 -4.05 28.91
CA ASN A 529 -14.38 -3.65 29.84
C ASN A 529 -14.95 -3.13 31.18
N VAL A 530 -16.22 -2.68 31.18
CA VAL A 530 -16.90 -2.00 32.31
C VAL A 530 -17.85 -2.92 33.09
N TRP A 531 -18.07 -4.17 32.70
CA TRP A 531 -18.79 -5.12 33.58
C TRP A 531 -18.31 -6.55 33.42
N ARG A 532 -18.13 -7.01 32.17
CA ARG A 532 -17.73 -8.39 31.88
C ARG A 532 -16.33 -8.73 32.41
N PHE A 533 -15.34 -7.86 32.21
CA PHE A 533 -13.96 -8.14 32.68
C PHE A 533 -13.89 -8.35 34.20
N PRO A 534 -14.43 -7.48 35.06
CA PRO A 534 -14.34 -7.72 36.52
C PRO A 534 -15.25 -8.82 37.02
N TYR A 535 -16.41 -9.02 36.37
CA TYR A 535 -17.22 -10.21 36.63
C TYR A 535 -16.41 -11.50 36.40
N LEU A 536 -15.74 -11.62 35.24
CA LEU A 536 -14.89 -12.76 34.93
C LEU A 536 -13.67 -12.85 35.84
N CYS A 537 -13.05 -11.70 36.16
CA CYS A 537 -11.94 -11.62 37.10
C CYS A 537 -12.33 -12.22 38.45
N GLN A 538 -13.47 -11.80 39.01
CA GLN A 538 -13.95 -12.30 40.30
C GLN A 538 -14.35 -13.78 40.24
N GLN A 539 -15.07 -14.20 39.19
CA GLN A 539 -15.52 -15.59 39.03
C GLN A 539 -14.36 -16.58 38.87
N ASN A 540 -13.27 -16.14 38.23
CA ASN A 540 -12.15 -16.98 37.83
C ASN A 540 -10.90 -16.81 38.71
N GLY A 541 -11.08 -16.49 39.99
CA GLY A 541 -10.00 -16.49 40.99
C GLY A 541 -9.43 -15.12 41.33
N GLY A 542 -10.18 -14.05 41.10
CA GLY A 542 -9.81 -12.67 41.42
C GLY A 542 -8.53 -12.26 40.69
N GLY A 543 -7.54 -11.78 41.46
CA GLY A 543 -6.25 -11.35 40.93
C GLY A 543 -5.50 -12.43 40.12
N ALA A 544 -5.78 -13.72 40.34
CA ALA A 544 -5.18 -14.80 39.57
C ALA A 544 -5.58 -14.75 38.08
N PHE A 545 -6.79 -14.27 37.75
CA PHE A 545 -7.30 -14.15 36.38
C PHE A 545 -6.49 -13.19 35.51
N LEU A 546 -5.77 -12.24 36.11
CA LEU A 546 -4.91 -11.31 35.39
C LEU A 546 -3.74 -12.02 34.69
N ILE A 547 -3.29 -13.16 35.22
CA ILE A 547 -2.21 -13.96 34.63
C ILE A 547 -2.63 -14.54 33.27
N PRO A 548 -3.69 -15.37 33.16
CA PRO A 548 -4.13 -15.90 31.87
C PRO A 548 -4.60 -14.77 30.94
N TYR A 549 -5.20 -13.70 31.46
CA TYR A 549 -5.56 -12.54 30.65
C TYR A 549 -4.35 -11.88 29.99
N CYS A 550 -3.31 -11.53 30.75
CA CYS A 550 -2.09 -10.92 30.19
C CYS A 550 -1.35 -11.86 29.23
N ILE A 551 -1.30 -13.16 29.55
CA ILE A 551 -0.66 -14.16 28.68
C ILE A 551 -1.41 -14.26 27.35
N MET A 552 -2.73 -14.41 27.37
CA MET A 552 -3.53 -14.50 26.15
C MET A 552 -3.50 -13.19 25.35
N MET A 553 -3.41 -12.03 26.01
CA MET A 553 -3.28 -10.74 25.31
C MET A 553 -1.96 -10.66 24.53
N LEU A 554 -0.85 -11.13 25.13
CA LEU A 554 0.46 -11.16 24.48
C LEU A 554 0.58 -12.28 23.45
N LEU A 555 -0.03 -13.45 23.66
CA LEU A 555 0.16 -14.60 22.79
C LEU A 555 -0.86 -14.69 21.65
N GLU A 556 -2.05 -14.12 21.82
CA GLU A 556 -3.13 -14.14 20.82
C GLU A 556 -3.58 -12.72 20.43
N GLY A 557 -3.94 -11.89 21.40
CA GLY A 557 -4.54 -10.57 21.16
C GLY A 557 -3.69 -9.66 20.27
N MET A 558 -2.48 -9.32 20.73
CA MET A 558 -1.56 -8.44 19.98
C MET A 558 -1.18 -9.01 18.59
N PRO A 559 -0.82 -10.31 18.46
CA PRO A 559 -0.54 -10.91 17.16
C PRO A 559 -1.69 -10.81 16.16
N LEU A 560 -2.93 -11.08 16.57
CA LEU A 560 -4.10 -10.99 15.69
C LEU A 560 -4.44 -9.56 15.32
N PHE A 561 -4.35 -8.65 16.29
CA PHE A 561 -4.58 -7.23 16.07
C PHE A 561 -3.67 -6.68 14.96
N LEU A 562 -2.39 -7.06 14.99
CA LEU A 562 -1.43 -6.68 13.95
C LEU A 562 -1.71 -7.38 12.61
N ILE A 563 -2.20 -8.63 12.60
CA ILE A 563 -2.63 -9.31 11.37
C ILE A 563 -3.77 -8.54 10.70
N GLU A 564 -4.85 -8.25 11.42
CA GLU A 564 -6.04 -7.60 10.86
C GLU A 564 -5.75 -6.20 10.35
N MET A 565 -5.08 -5.37 11.16
CA MET A 565 -4.72 -4.03 10.72
C MET A 565 -3.70 -4.07 9.57
N GLY A 566 -2.71 -4.96 9.64
CA GLY A 566 -1.67 -5.07 8.62
C GLY A 566 -2.25 -5.49 7.27
N ILE A 567 -3.10 -6.52 7.25
CA ILE A 567 -3.69 -7.01 6.00
C ILE A 567 -4.71 -6.02 5.43
N GLY A 568 -5.51 -5.37 6.29
CA GLY A 568 -6.47 -4.34 5.90
C GLY A 568 -5.78 -3.13 5.25
N GLN A 569 -4.72 -2.61 5.87
CA GLN A 569 -3.96 -1.48 5.33
C GLN A 569 -3.21 -1.85 4.04
N ARG A 570 -2.69 -3.07 3.94
CA ARG A 570 -1.93 -3.52 2.77
C ARG A 570 -2.80 -3.72 1.53
N LEU A 571 -4.00 -4.28 1.70
CA LEU A 571 -4.91 -4.61 0.60
C LEU A 571 -5.92 -3.51 0.28
N ARG A 572 -6.23 -2.62 1.25
CA ARG A 572 -7.16 -1.49 1.12
C ARG A 572 -8.57 -1.89 0.64
N THR A 573 -8.98 -3.10 0.96
CA THR A 573 -10.30 -3.67 0.69
C THR A 573 -11.01 -4.00 2.00
N GLY A 574 -12.34 -4.13 1.99
CA GLY A 574 -13.09 -4.63 3.14
C GLY A 574 -12.78 -6.11 3.44
N PRO A 575 -13.32 -6.64 4.55
CA PRO A 575 -13.02 -7.99 5.03
C PRO A 575 -13.18 -9.07 3.95
N ILE A 576 -14.33 -9.12 3.28
CA ILE A 576 -14.59 -10.09 2.20
C ILE A 576 -13.62 -9.92 1.01
N GLY A 577 -13.32 -8.67 0.65
CA GLY A 577 -12.37 -8.35 -0.42
C GLY A 577 -10.94 -8.80 -0.09
N VAL A 578 -10.51 -8.65 1.17
CA VAL A 578 -9.21 -9.11 1.67
C VAL A 578 -9.05 -10.62 1.48
N TRP A 579 -10.02 -11.40 1.96
CA TRP A 579 -9.91 -12.86 1.91
C TRP A 579 -9.99 -13.39 0.47
N ASN A 580 -10.82 -12.77 -0.38
CA ASN A 580 -10.87 -13.08 -1.81
C ASN A 580 -9.56 -12.76 -2.54
N ALA A 581 -8.86 -11.68 -2.15
CA ALA A 581 -7.59 -11.29 -2.75
C ALA A 581 -6.42 -12.20 -2.32
N ILE A 582 -6.47 -12.78 -1.12
CA ILE A 582 -5.51 -13.78 -0.66
C ILE A 582 -5.70 -15.08 -1.45
N HIS A 583 -6.92 -15.62 -1.45
CA HIS A 583 -7.27 -16.80 -2.23
C HIS A 583 -8.79 -16.84 -2.45
N PRO A 584 -9.30 -17.05 -3.67
CA PRO A 584 -10.74 -17.11 -3.92
C PRO A 584 -11.48 -18.11 -3.01
N TYR A 585 -10.97 -19.31 -2.78
CA TYR A 585 -11.64 -20.25 -1.86
C TYR A 585 -11.78 -19.77 -0.40
N LEU A 586 -11.05 -18.74 0.04
CA LEU A 586 -11.12 -18.19 1.39
C LEU A 586 -12.15 -17.07 1.56
N GLY A 587 -12.86 -16.66 0.50
CA GLY A 587 -13.86 -15.60 0.56
C GLY A 587 -14.93 -15.79 1.64
N GLY A 588 -15.22 -17.04 2.00
CA GLY A 588 -16.18 -17.39 3.06
C GLY A 588 -15.78 -16.92 4.45
N VAL A 589 -14.48 -16.71 4.72
CA VAL A 589 -13.99 -16.21 6.02
C VAL A 589 -14.51 -14.78 6.27
N GLY A 590 -14.50 -13.92 5.25
CA GLY A 590 -15.05 -12.56 5.37
C GLY A 590 -16.57 -12.52 5.49
N VAL A 591 -17.26 -13.50 4.88
CA VAL A 591 -18.72 -13.62 5.03
C VAL A 591 -19.06 -14.08 6.44
N ALA A 592 -18.28 -15.03 6.99
CA ALA A 592 -18.43 -15.48 8.37
C ALA A 592 -18.21 -14.34 9.38
N SER A 593 -17.16 -13.53 9.24
CA SER A 593 -16.95 -12.38 10.12
C SER A 593 -18.04 -11.31 10.02
N ALA A 594 -18.61 -11.10 8.83
CA ALA A 594 -19.77 -10.22 8.65
C ALA A 594 -21.04 -10.78 9.33
N VAL A 595 -21.29 -12.10 9.26
CA VAL A 595 -22.42 -12.75 9.95
C VAL A 595 -22.26 -12.68 11.47
N VAL A 596 -21.07 -12.97 12.00
CA VAL A 596 -20.80 -12.84 13.44
C VAL A 596 -21.00 -11.40 13.91
N SER A 597 -20.46 -10.43 13.17
CA SER A 597 -20.64 -9.00 13.49
C SER A 597 -22.10 -8.57 13.45
N PHE A 598 -22.88 -9.09 12.51
CA PHE A 598 -24.33 -8.85 12.47
C PHE A 598 -25.02 -9.42 13.72
N LEU A 599 -24.74 -10.68 14.10
CA LEU A 599 -25.32 -11.29 15.29
C LEU A 599 -24.96 -10.55 16.58
N VAL A 600 -23.71 -10.09 16.71
CA VAL A 600 -23.27 -9.31 17.88
C VAL A 600 -23.89 -7.92 17.89
N ALA A 601 -24.01 -7.25 16.75
CA ALA A 601 -24.65 -5.95 16.65
C ALA A 601 -26.13 -5.97 17.10
N LEU A 602 -26.82 -7.10 16.94
CA LEU A 602 -28.22 -7.24 17.36
C LEU A 602 -28.39 -7.10 18.87
N TYR A 603 -27.75 -7.96 19.67
CA TYR A 603 -27.96 -7.97 21.13
C TYR A 603 -27.22 -6.82 21.82
N TYR A 604 -26.07 -6.41 21.28
CA TYR A 604 -25.29 -5.35 21.91
C TYR A 604 -26.02 -4.00 21.83
N ASN A 605 -26.83 -3.74 20.79
CA ASN A 605 -27.64 -2.52 20.72
C ASN A 605 -28.83 -2.54 21.71
N VAL A 606 -29.20 -3.71 22.22
CA VAL A 606 -30.16 -3.85 23.32
C VAL A 606 -29.55 -3.36 24.63
N ILE A 607 -28.25 -3.57 24.86
CA ILE A 607 -27.57 -3.03 26.04
C ILE A 607 -27.56 -1.49 26.01
N ILE A 608 -27.35 -0.91 24.82
CA ILE A 608 -27.49 0.54 24.58
C ILE A 608 -28.92 1.01 24.88
N THR A 609 -29.91 0.22 24.48
CA THR A 609 -31.34 0.47 24.77
C THR A 609 -31.60 0.55 26.27
N TRP A 610 -31.05 -0.38 27.06
CA TRP A 610 -31.14 -0.34 28.52
C TRP A 610 -30.45 0.90 29.09
N CYS A 611 -29.28 1.27 28.59
CA CYS A 611 -28.58 2.48 29.03
C CYS A 611 -29.40 3.75 28.75
N LEU A 612 -30.05 3.85 27.58
CA LEU A 612 -30.94 4.97 27.26
C LEU A 612 -32.14 5.05 28.20
N TYR A 613 -32.75 3.91 28.54
CA TYR A 613 -33.86 3.85 29.49
C TYR A 613 -33.46 4.32 30.89
N TYR A 614 -32.30 3.85 31.39
CA TYR A 614 -31.77 4.27 32.68
C TYR A 614 -31.33 5.74 32.69
N MET A 615 -30.73 6.21 31.60
CA MET A 615 -30.37 7.62 31.42
C MET A 615 -31.61 8.52 31.48
N GLY A 616 -32.68 8.16 30.77
CA GLY A 616 -33.96 8.90 30.80
C GLY A 616 -34.56 8.98 32.21
N ASN A 617 -34.48 7.88 32.97
CA ASN A 617 -34.95 7.83 34.36
C ASN A 617 -34.03 8.52 35.37
N SER A 618 -32.77 8.79 35.01
CA SER A 618 -31.79 9.46 35.88
C SER A 618 -32.02 10.97 36.01
N PHE A 619 -32.82 11.58 35.13
CA PHE A 619 -33.16 13.01 35.20
C PHE A 619 -34.21 13.36 36.28
N ARG A 620 -34.73 12.36 37.01
CA ARG A 620 -35.69 12.59 38.11
C ARG A 620 -34.97 13.04 39.38
N GLY A 621 -35.62 13.90 40.18
CA GLY A 621 -35.05 14.43 41.44
C GLY A 621 -34.71 13.34 42.47
N SER A 622 -35.49 12.26 42.50
CA SER A 622 -35.18 11.02 43.24
C SER A 622 -35.05 9.86 42.26
N LEU A 623 -33.99 9.05 42.40
CA LEU A 623 -33.77 7.90 41.54
C LEU A 623 -34.86 6.82 41.76
N PRO A 624 -35.51 6.29 40.71
CA PRO A 624 -36.58 5.31 40.85
C PRO A 624 -36.19 3.99 41.54
N TRP A 625 -34.90 3.64 41.50
CA TRP A 625 -34.35 2.42 42.11
C TRP A 625 -33.73 2.66 43.49
N ALA A 626 -33.85 3.86 44.06
CA ALA A 626 -33.35 4.17 45.39
C ALA A 626 -34.27 3.65 46.51
N THR A 627 -35.58 3.59 46.26
CA THR A 627 -36.59 3.18 47.24
C THR A 627 -37.63 2.27 46.61
N CYS A 628 -38.20 1.34 47.38
CA CYS A 628 -39.29 0.51 46.91
C CYS A 628 -40.54 1.34 46.58
N PRO A 629 -41.29 1.00 45.51
CA PRO A 629 -42.56 1.65 45.22
C PRO A 629 -43.63 1.24 46.23
N LYS A 630 -44.55 2.18 46.49
CA LYS A 630 -45.70 1.99 47.39
C LYS A 630 -46.94 1.68 46.57
N THR A 631 -47.30 0.40 46.49
CA THR A 631 -48.39 -0.12 45.64
C THR A 631 -49.68 -0.45 46.41
N GLY A 632 -49.67 -0.44 47.74
CA GLY A 632 -50.86 -0.75 48.56
C GLY A 632 -51.81 0.45 48.77
N PRO A 633 -53.12 0.22 49.04
CA PRO A 633 -54.11 1.27 49.31
C PRO A 633 -53.79 2.13 50.54
N ASN A 634 -52.92 1.66 51.43
CA ASN A 634 -52.42 2.39 52.61
C ASN A 634 -50.99 2.92 52.45
N GLY A 635 -50.42 2.91 51.23
CA GLY A 635 -49.04 3.32 50.98
C GLY A 635 -47.98 2.35 51.52
N THR A 636 -48.33 1.06 51.66
CA THR A 636 -47.39 0.00 52.04
C THR A 636 -46.44 -0.32 50.89
N ASP A 637 -45.16 -0.55 51.21
CA ASP A 637 -44.15 -0.95 50.25
C ASP A 637 -44.51 -2.28 49.57
N ASP A 638 -44.15 -2.41 48.30
CA ASP A 638 -44.42 -3.61 47.51
C ASP A 638 -43.78 -4.87 48.14
N LYS A 639 -44.59 -5.91 48.35
CA LYS A 639 -44.15 -7.16 49.01
C LYS A 639 -43.01 -7.85 48.26
N GLU A 640 -43.00 -7.79 46.94
CA GLU A 640 -41.94 -8.38 46.13
C GLU A 640 -40.65 -7.55 46.20
N CYS A 641 -40.75 -6.21 46.28
CA CYS A 641 -39.59 -5.34 46.45
C CYS A 641 -38.89 -5.56 47.80
N LEU A 642 -39.66 -5.77 48.87
CA LEU A 642 -39.11 -6.10 50.19
C LEU A 642 -38.47 -7.49 50.26
N MET A 643 -38.96 -8.44 49.47
CA MET A 643 -38.39 -9.79 49.38
C MET A 643 -37.15 -9.86 48.48
N SER A 644 -37.04 -8.93 47.52
CA SER A 644 -35.91 -8.80 46.60
C SER A 644 -34.61 -8.46 47.35
N SER A 645 -33.47 -8.84 46.76
CA SER A 645 -32.15 -8.54 47.34
C SER A 645 -31.87 -7.04 47.50
N SER A 646 -32.46 -6.19 46.65
CA SER A 646 -32.40 -4.74 46.75
C SER A 646 -33.55 -4.08 45.97
N PRO A 647 -33.90 -2.81 46.29
CA PRO A 647 -34.84 -2.02 45.47
C PRO A 647 -34.39 -1.86 44.02
N THR A 648 -33.08 -1.91 43.76
CA THR A 648 -32.51 -1.85 42.41
C THR A 648 -32.74 -3.13 41.61
N SER A 649 -32.60 -4.30 42.26
CA SER A 649 -32.93 -5.60 41.66
C SER A 649 -34.40 -5.65 41.26
N TYR A 650 -35.29 -5.19 42.14
CA TYR A 650 -36.73 -5.09 41.85
C TYR A 650 -37.00 -4.16 40.67
N PHE A 651 -36.37 -2.98 40.64
CA PHE A 651 -36.53 -2.04 39.54
C PHE A 651 -36.11 -2.66 38.21
N TRP A 652 -35.00 -3.39 38.14
CA TRP A 652 -34.56 -4.08 36.92
C TRP A 652 -35.58 -5.13 36.44
N TYR A 653 -35.90 -6.10 37.30
CA TYR A 653 -36.72 -7.24 36.90
C TYR A 653 -38.20 -6.89 36.70
N ARG A 654 -38.75 -5.90 37.44
CA ARG A 654 -40.18 -5.57 37.39
C ARG A 654 -40.52 -4.27 36.69
N SER A 655 -39.74 -3.21 36.87
CA SER A 655 -40.05 -1.90 36.30
C SER A 655 -39.35 -1.65 34.96
N ALA A 656 -38.11 -2.12 34.79
CA ALA A 656 -37.36 -1.94 33.56
C ALA A 656 -37.77 -2.98 32.52
N ILE A 657 -37.47 -4.26 32.76
CA ILE A 657 -37.65 -5.31 31.76
C ILE A 657 -39.04 -5.96 31.85
N ASP A 658 -39.61 -6.04 33.06
CA ASP A 658 -40.86 -6.77 33.35
C ASP A 658 -40.73 -8.26 32.97
N THR A 659 -39.78 -8.94 33.61
CA THR A 659 -39.27 -10.25 33.23
C THR A 659 -40.31 -11.38 33.36
N SER A 660 -40.33 -12.28 32.38
CA SER A 660 -41.15 -13.50 32.39
C SER A 660 -40.51 -14.64 33.20
N SER A 661 -41.31 -15.65 33.55
CA SER A 661 -40.89 -16.79 34.37
C SER A 661 -40.06 -17.82 33.61
N SER A 662 -39.98 -17.76 32.28
CA SER A 662 -39.16 -18.68 31.48
C SER A 662 -38.84 -18.11 30.10
N LEU A 663 -37.80 -18.65 29.45
CA LEU A 663 -37.43 -18.26 28.09
C LEU A 663 -38.54 -18.50 27.05
N GLY A 664 -39.39 -19.52 27.25
CA GLY A 664 -40.47 -19.88 26.32
C GLY A 664 -41.71 -19.00 26.42
N ASP A 665 -41.89 -18.31 27.55
CA ASP A 665 -42.97 -17.35 27.74
C ASP A 665 -42.48 -15.95 27.36
N LEU A 666 -42.76 -15.53 26.12
CA LEU A 666 -42.34 -14.23 25.60
C LEU A 666 -43.00 -13.05 26.36
N GLY A 667 -44.15 -13.28 27.02
CA GLY A 667 -44.82 -12.30 27.88
C GLY A 667 -45.30 -10.99 27.21
N GLY A 668 -45.22 -10.88 25.88
CA GLY A 668 -45.55 -9.67 25.12
C GLY A 668 -44.38 -8.69 24.97
N MET A 669 -44.60 -7.61 24.22
CA MET A 669 -43.59 -6.57 23.99
C MET A 669 -43.67 -5.46 25.04
N ASN A 670 -42.51 -5.08 25.57
CA ASN A 670 -42.39 -3.95 26.47
C ASN A 670 -42.28 -2.64 25.65
N LEU A 671 -43.34 -1.83 25.69
CA LEU A 671 -43.49 -0.62 24.86
C LEU A 671 -42.43 0.45 25.14
N HIS A 672 -42.03 0.66 26.40
CA HIS A 672 -41.00 1.65 26.72
C HIS A 672 -39.61 1.19 26.28
N MET A 673 -39.32 -0.11 26.37
CA MET A 673 -38.09 -0.68 25.83
C MET A 673 -38.07 -0.65 24.30
N LEU A 674 -39.21 -0.88 23.64
CA LEU A 674 -39.35 -0.72 22.20
C LEU A 674 -39.02 0.72 21.75
N GLY A 675 -39.56 1.73 22.44
CA GLY A 675 -39.26 3.13 22.15
C GLY A 675 -37.76 3.44 22.29
N CYS A 676 -37.12 2.92 23.33
CA CYS A 676 -35.68 3.08 23.52
C CYS A 676 -34.85 2.33 22.45
N LEU A 677 -35.31 1.18 21.96
CA LEU A 677 -34.63 0.40 20.92
C LEU A 677 -34.64 1.13 19.57
N VAL A 678 -35.81 1.68 19.19
CA VAL A 678 -35.94 2.50 17.98
C VAL A 678 -35.04 3.72 18.09
N LEU A 679 -34.99 4.37 19.25
CA LEU A 679 -34.11 5.50 19.51
C LEU A 679 -32.62 5.09 19.39
N ALA A 680 -32.22 3.96 19.96
CA ALA A 680 -30.84 3.45 19.87
C ALA A 680 -30.42 3.23 18.41
N TRP A 681 -31.22 2.52 17.62
CA TRP A 681 -30.93 2.29 16.19
C TRP A 681 -30.94 3.59 15.38
N THR A 682 -31.79 4.55 15.74
CA THR A 682 -31.80 5.88 15.09
C THR A 682 -30.50 6.64 15.37
N ILE A 683 -30.01 6.64 16.61
CA ILE A 683 -28.73 7.26 16.97
C ILE A 683 -27.58 6.59 16.20
N VAL A 684 -27.54 5.26 16.19
CA VAL A 684 -26.51 4.49 15.45
C VAL A 684 -26.54 4.84 13.95
N TYR A 685 -27.72 4.88 13.35
CA TYR A 685 -27.89 5.26 11.95
C TYR A 685 -27.34 6.66 11.66
N LEU A 686 -27.73 7.67 12.46
CA LEU A 686 -27.30 9.05 12.27
C LEU A 686 -25.77 9.22 12.38
N CYS A 687 -25.13 8.45 13.25
CA CYS A 687 -23.67 8.48 13.40
C CYS A 687 -22.95 7.82 12.21
N VAL A 688 -23.51 6.73 11.65
CA VAL A 688 -22.83 5.91 10.63
C VAL A 688 -23.27 6.24 9.19
N MET A 689 -24.33 7.02 8.98
CA MET A 689 -24.94 7.23 7.66
C MET A 689 -23.99 7.74 6.56
N LYS A 690 -22.93 8.51 6.88
CA LYS A 690 -21.90 8.95 5.91
C LYS A 690 -20.57 8.21 6.06
N GLY A 691 -20.55 7.07 6.74
CA GLY A 691 -19.35 6.28 7.03
C GLY A 691 -18.36 7.04 7.91
N ILE A 692 -17.07 6.83 7.65
CA ILE A 692 -15.96 7.38 8.45
C ILE A 692 -15.94 8.92 8.59
N LYS A 693 -16.57 9.66 7.66
CA LYS A 693 -16.65 11.12 7.72
C LYS A 693 -17.55 11.65 8.84
N THR A 694 -18.61 10.91 9.19
CA THR A 694 -19.46 11.24 10.34
C THR A 694 -19.00 10.50 11.58
N SER A 695 -18.76 9.18 11.47
CA SER A 695 -18.39 8.36 12.62
C SER A 695 -17.05 8.77 13.21
N GLY A 696 -16.05 9.13 12.39
CA GLY A 696 -14.75 9.60 12.87
C GLY A 696 -14.82 10.89 13.69
N LYS A 697 -15.81 11.76 13.46
CA LYS A 697 -16.02 12.98 14.28
C LYS A 697 -16.67 12.64 15.61
N VAL A 698 -17.66 11.75 15.59
CA VAL A 698 -18.34 11.27 16.80
C VAL A 698 -17.37 10.50 17.70
N MET A 699 -16.43 9.75 17.10
CA MET A 699 -15.41 8.96 17.79
C MET A 699 -14.50 9.76 18.71
N TYR A 700 -14.26 11.04 18.45
CA TYR A 700 -13.51 11.88 19.40
C TYR A 700 -14.21 11.98 20.75
N ILE A 701 -15.53 12.14 20.74
CA ILE A 701 -16.32 12.28 21.96
C ILE A 701 -16.52 10.90 22.60
N THR A 702 -16.90 9.89 21.80
CA THR A 702 -17.14 8.54 22.35
C THR A 702 -15.88 7.86 22.87
N ALA A 703 -14.70 8.20 22.35
CA ALA A 703 -13.43 7.72 22.88
C ALA A 703 -13.00 8.47 24.15
N THR A 704 -13.11 9.80 24.19
CA THR A 704 -12.52 10.61 25.29
C THR A 704 -13.41 10.74 26.51
N PHE A 705 -14.73 10.88 26.31
CA PHE A 705 -15.68 11.10 27.39
C PHE A 705 -15.67 9.97 28.44
N PRO A 706 -15.59 8.68 28.05
CA PRO A 706 -15.50 7.61 29.04
C PRO A 706 -14.27 7.71 29.94
N TYR A 707 -13.08 8.04 29.42
CA TYR A 707 -11.89 8.21 30.26
C TYR A 707 -12.00 9.36 31.25
N PHE A 708 -12.65 10.46 30.84
CA PHE A 708 -12.92 11.58 31.75
C PHE A 708 -13.83 11.11 32.90
N VAL A 709 -14.95 10.48 32.57
CA VAL A 709 -15.92 10.03 33.58
C VAL A 709 -15.33 8.94 34.48
N THR A 710 -14.58 7.99 33.92
CA THR A 710 -13.92 6.96 34.72
C THR A 710 -12.88 7.56 35.65
N THR A 711 -12.06 8.53 35.21
CA THR A 711 -11.08 9.21 36.08
C THR A 711 -11.77 9.89 37.26
N VAL A 712 -12.89 10.58 37.01
CA VAL A 712 -13.69 11.21 38.07
C VAL A 712 -14.22 10.15 39.04
N PHE A 713 -14.75 9.04 38.53
CA PHE A 713 -15.21 7.94 39.39
C PHE A 713 -14.06 7.27 40.15
N LEU A 714 -12.87 7.13 39.59
CA LEU A 714 -11.70 6.56 40.28
C LEU A 714 -11.34 7.39 41.50
N VAL A 715 -11.18 8.71 41.32
CA VAL A 715 -10.85 9.63 42.41
C VAL A 715 -11.91 9.52 43.51
N ARG A 716 -13.20 9.53 43.13
CA ARG A 716 -14.28 9.45 44.12
C ARG A 716 -14.35 8.10 44.82
N SER A 717 -14.19 6.99 44.11
CA SER A 717 -14.25 5.63 44.64
C SER A 717 -13.14 5.36 45.65
N VAL A 718 -11.93 5.88 45.43
CA VAL A 718 -10.82 5.75 46.38
C VAL A 718 -11.07 6.56 47.67
N MET A 719 -11.88 7.62 47.59
CA MET A 719 -12.29 8.43 48.74
C MET A 719 -13.49 7.85 49.52
N LEU A 720 -14.02 6.69 49.14
CA LEU A 720 -15.11 6.03 49.87
C LEU A 720 -14.58 5.13 50.99
N ASP A 721 -15.31 5.09 52.10
CA ASP A 721 -15.02 4.18 53.20
C ASP A 721 -15.19 2.72 52.74
N GLY A 722 -14.18 1.89 53.00
CA GLY A 722 -14.16 0.48 52.60
C GLY A 722 -13.63 0.20 51.18
N ALA A 723 -13.21 1.23 50.43
CA ALA A 723 -12.60 1.04 49.10
C ALA A 723 -11.38 0.11 49.11
N SER A 724 -10.55 0.20 50.15
CA SER A 724 -9.37 -0.66 50.32
C SER A 724 -9.72 -2.14 50.49
N ALA A 725 -10.86 -2.45 51.12
CA ALA A 725 -11.33 -3.82 51.28
C ALA A 725 -11.78 -4.42 49.94
N GLY A 726 -12.49 -3.65 49.11
CA GLY A 726 -12.90 -4.07 47.76
C GLY A 726 -11.71 -4.31 46.83
N ILE A 727 -10.72 -3.40 46.83
CA ILE A 727 -9.47 -3.56 46.06
C ILE A 727 -8.71 -4.81 46.54
N LYS A 728 -8.54 -4.97 47.85
CA LYS A 728 -7.85 -6.15 48.41
C LYS A 728 -8.57 -7.44 48.02
N TYR A 729 -9.91 -7.46 48.08
CA TYR A 729 -10.69 -8.62 47.68
C TYR A 729 -10.54 -8.94 46.20
N MET A 730 -10.59 -7.94 45.31
CA MET A 730 -10.40 -8.13 43.86
C MET A 730 -9.02 -8.67 43.50
N PHE A 731 -7.95 -8.20 44.16
CA PHE A 731 -6.58 -8.58 43.84
C PHE A 731 -6.03 -9.76 44.65
N THR A 732 -6.82 -10.36 45.56
CA THR A 732 -6.40 -11.59 46.26
C THR A 732 -6.43 -12.76 45.28
N PRO A 733 -5.28 -13.39 44.94
CA PRO A 733 -5.25 -14.41 43.90
C PRO A 733 -5.59 -15.80 44.44
N ASP A 734 -6.57 -16.47 43.83
CA ASP A 734 -6.81 -17.91 44.03
C ASP A 734 -6.14 -18.72 42.91
N LEU A 735 -4.91 -19.18 43.16
CA LEU A 735 -4.11 -19.89 42.17
C LEU A 735 -4.67 -21.28 41.79
N ALA A 736 -5.54 -21.87 42.62
CA ALA A 736 -6.13 -23.17 42.32
C ALA A 736 -7.03 -23.11 41.07
N ARG A 737 -7.63 -21.94 40.80
CA ARG A 737 -8.49 -21.71 39.63
C ARG A 737 -7.74 -21.74 38.31
N LEU A 738 -6.42 -21.49 38.30
CA LEU A 738 -5.62 -21.51 37.07
C LEU A 738 -5.54 -22.89 36.40
N PHE A 739 -5.81 -23.96 37.14
CA PHE A 739 -5.86 -25.31 36.61
C PHE A 739 -7.15 -25.63 35.86
N ASP A 740 -8.20 -24.80 36.00
CA ASP A 740 -9.45 -24.97 35.26
C ASP A 740 -9.29 -24.40 33.83
N PRO A 741 -9.45 -25.23 32.77
CA PRO A 741 -9.40 -24.77 31.38
C PRO A 741 -10.44 -23.68 31.05
N LYS A 742 -11.55 -23.61 31.79
CA LYS A 742 -12.57 -22.57 31.62
C LYS A 742 -11.98 -21.17 31.82
N VAL A 743 -11.08 -21.01 32.78
CA VAL A 743 -10.46 -19.73 33.12
C VAL A 743 -9.68 -19.17 31.92
N TRP A 744 -8.95 -20.04 31.21
CA TRP A 744 -8.19 -19.68 30.03
C TRP A 744 -9.08 -19.37 28.82
N LEU A 745 -10.17 -20.12 28.64
CA LEU A 745 -11.17 -19.86 27.61
C LEU A 745 -11.89 -18.51 27.81
N ASP A 746 -12.31 -18.23 29.05
CA ASP A 746 -12.97 -16.98 29.41
C ASP A 746 -12.00 -15.78 29.22
N ALA A 747 -10.72 -15.95 29.55
CA ALA A 747 -9.68 -14.94 29.32
C ALA A 747 -9.46 -14.65 27.83
N ALA A 748 -9.29 -15.68 26.99
CA ALA A 748 -9.12 -15.53 25.54
C ALA A 748 -10.35 -14.88 24.88
N THR A 749 -11.55 -15.34 25.24
CA THR A 749 -12.80 -14.77 24.74
C THR A 749 -12.92 -13.29 25.11
N GLN A 750 -12.58 -12.93 26.35
CA GLN A 750 -12.58 -11.53 26.78
C GLN A 750 -11.62 -10.66 25.96
N ILE A 751 -10.47 -11.18 25.54
CA ILE A 751 -9.51 -10.43 24.70
C ILE A 751 -10.07 -10.18 23.31
N PHE A 752 -10.74 -11.15 22.69
CA PHE A 752 -11.37 -10.95 21.39
C PHE A 752 -12.45 -9.87 21.43
N TYR A 753 -13.29 -9.88 22.47
CA TYR A 753 -14.28 -8.83 22.67
C TYR A 753 -13.66 -7.47 23.03
N SER A 754 -12.60 -7.46 23.83
CA SER A 754 -11.93 -6.23 24.29
C SER A 754 -11.09 -5.57 23.21
N MET A 755 -10.54 -6.34 22.26
CA MET A 755 -9.74 -5.81 21.15
C MET A 755 -10.54 -5.71 19.84
N GLY A 756 -11.74 -6.27 19.79
CA GLY A 756 -12.60 -6.28 18.61
C GLY A 756 -12.04 -7.12 17.45
N LEU A 757 -11.43 -8.26 17.77
CA LEU A 757 -10.79 -9.18 16.81
C LEU A 757 -11.81 -10.12 16.15
N ALA A 758 -11.54 -10.54 14.92
CA ALA A 758 -12.34 -11.45 14.07
C ALA A 758 -13.73 -10.96 13.65
N PHE A 759 -14.04 -9.68 13.92
CA PHE A 759 -15.25 -9.00 13.44
C PHE A 759 -15.05 -8.36 12.05
N GLY A 760 -13.80 -8.16 11.61
CA GLY A 760 -13.48 -7.44 10.37
C GLY A 760 -13.63 -5.92 10.45
N GLY A 761 -14.05 -5.37 11.59
CA GLY A 761 -14.08 -3.92 11.86
C GLY A 761 -12.69 -3.27 11.78
N LEU A 762 -11.66 -3.91 12.34
CA LEU A 762 -10.27 -3.43 12.27
C LEU A 762 -9.71 -3.46 10.84
N ILE A 763 -10.02 -4.53 10.10
CA ILE A 763 -9.66 -4.64 8.67
C ILE A 763 -10.30 -3.47 7.88
N ALA A 764 -11.58 -3.18 8.13
CA ALA A 764 -12.28 -2.08 7.51
C ALA A 764 -11.66 -0.71 7.88
N PHE A 765 -11.39 -0.44 9.16
CA PHE A 765 -10.75 0.81 9.60
C PHE A 765 -9.35 1.00 9.03
N ALA A 766 -8.53 -0.05 9.03
CA ALA A 766 -7.17 -0.01 8.51
C ALA A 766 -7.14 0.14 6.97
N SER A 767 -8.16 -0.33 6.25
CA SER A 767 -8.24 -0.19 4.79
C SER A 767 -8.35 1.27 4.30
N TYR A 768 -8.82 2.17 5.18
CA TYR A 768 -8.89 3.61 4.92
C TYR A 768 -7.55 4.33 5.18
N ASN A 769 -6.57 3.67 5.80
CA ASN A 769 -5.25 4.26 6.07
C ASN A 769 -4.35 4.33 4.81
N PRO A 770 -3.44 5.31 4.74
CA PRO A 770 -2.33 5.29 3.79
C PRO A 770 -1.46 4.04 3.94
N ILE A 771 -0.93 3.51 2.84
CA ILE A 771 -0.18 2.24 2.83
C ILE A 771 1.10 2.32 3.70
N LYS A 772 1.74 3.49 3.78
CA LYS A 772 2.99 3.71 4.54
C LYS A 772 2.77 4.11 6.01
N ASN A 773 1.55 3.95 6.56
CA ASN A 773 1.32 4.25 7.97
C ASN A 773 1.95 3.15 8.87
N ASN A 774 2.51 3.54 10.01
CA ASN A 774 3.19 2.61 10.91
C ASN A 774 2.17 1.80 11.74
N VAL A 775 1.66 0.73 11.16
CA VAL A 775 0.64 -0.15 11.75
C VAL A 775 1.12 -0.88 13.01
N LYS A 776 2.43 -1.16 13.14
CA LYS A 776 3.03 -1.82 14.33
C LYS A 776 2.99 -0.91 15.54
N ARG A 777 3.32 0.37 15.35
CA ARG A 777 3.24 1.39 16.42
C ARG A 777 1.80 1.63 16.83
N ASP A 778 0.90 1.78 15.86
CA ASP A 778 -0.53 2.01 16.13
C ASP A 778 -1.16 0.80 16.86
N ALA A 779 -0.69 -0.42 16.57
CA ALA A 779 -1.10 -1.64 17.29
C ALA A 779 -0.67 -1.65 18.76
N ALA A 780 0.55 -1.20 19.05
CA ALA A 780 1.08 -1.14 20.41
C ALA A 780 0.49 0.04 21.21
N GLU A 781 0.34 1.22 20.58
CA GLU A 781 -0.17 2.44 21.20
C GLU A 781 -1.70 2.37 21.45
N GLY A 782 -2.47 1.77 20.54
CA GLY A 782 -3.93 1.67 20.67
C GLY A 782 -4.42 0.66 21.71
N THR A 783 -3.57 -0.29 22.10
CA THR A 783 -3.91 -1.38 23.05
C THR A 783 -3.35 -1.14 24.45
N GLY A 784 -2.23 -0.42 24.57
CA GLY A 784 -1.57 -0.14 25.86
C GLY A 784 -2.19 0.98 26.70
N LEU A 785 -3.06 1.82 26.13
CA LEU A 785 -3.64 2.99 26.82
C LEU A 785 -4.99 2.71 27.53
N ALA A 786 -5.57 1.52 27.33
CA ALA A 786 -6.99 1.24 27.65
C ALA A 786 -7.23 0.53 28.99
N PHE A 787 -6.19 0.26 29.77
CA PHE A 787 -6.32 -0.54 31.00
C PHE A 787 -6.25 0.31 32.26
N VAL A 788 -7.14 -0.06 33.20
CA VAL A 788 -7.44 0.55 34.50
C VAL A 788 -8.46 1.68 34.38
N VAL A 789 -9.74 1.40 34.68
CA VAL A 789 -10.55 2.07 35.72
C VAL A 789 -11.94 1.41 35.70
N PHE A 790 -12.37 0.83 36.82
CA PHE A 790 -13.64 0.13 36.93
C PHE A 790 -14.49 0.59 38.13
N THR A 791 -15.80 0.41 37.94
CA THR A 791 -17.03 0.73 38.67
C THR A 791 -17.16 0.02 40.02
N GLU A 792 -17.87 0.54 41.05
CA GLU A 792 -19.34 0.52 41.16
C GLU A 792 -19.74 1.17 42.53
N ALA A 793 -20.35 2.37 42.56
CA ALA A 793 -20.71 3.04 43.85
C ALA A 793 -21.78 4.16 43.78
N ILE A 794 -22.61 4.21 42.73
CA ILE A 794 -23.34 5.44 42.36
C ILE A 794 -24.47 5.86 43.33
N VAL A 795 -24.97 4.94 44.15
CA VAL A 795 -26.11 5.23 45.04
C VAL A 795 -25.67 5.89 46.35
N GLN A 796 -24.39 5.84 46.71
CA GLN A 796 -23.87 6.38 47.97
C GLN A 796 -23.31 7.81 47.83
N PHE A 797 -23.41 8.43 46.66
CA PHE A 797 -22.84 9.75 46.38
C PHE A 797 -23.81 10.91 46.70
N PRO A 798 -23.30 12.06 47.17
CA PRO A 798 -24.11 13.28 47.28
C PRO A 798 -24.57 13.72 45.87
N PHE A 799 -25.84 14.07 45.73
CA PHE A 799 -26.53 14.33 44.44
C PHE A 799 -26.55 13.13 43.44
N PRO A 800 -27.20 12.00 43.81
CA PRO A 800 -27.24 10.78 42.97
C PRO A 800 -27.67 10.96 41.49
N PRO A 801 -28.60 11.88 41.13
CA PRO A 801 -29.01 12.08 39.74
C PRO A 801 -27.87 12.51 38.81
N LEU A 802 -26.96 13.39 39.25
CA LEU A 802 -25.84 13.87 38.44
C LEU A 802 -24.88 12.73 38.08
N TRP A 803 -24.52 11.91 39.07
CA TRP A 803 -23.62 10.78 38.92
C TRP A 803 -24.24 9.67 38.06
N ALA A 804 -25.54 9.41 38.21
CA ALA A 804 -26.27 8.45 37.39
C ALA A 804 -26.30 8.90 35.91
N VAL A 805 -26.57 10.18 35.63
CA VAL A 805 -26.53 10.71 34.26
C VAL A 805 -25.13 10.58 33.65
N MET A 806 -24.07 10.99 34.35
CA MET A 806 -22.69 10.85 33.85
C MET A 806 -22.33 9.38 33.58
N PHE A 807 -22.75 8.47 34.45
CA PHE A 807 -22.48 7.04 34.32
C PHE A 807 -23.20 6.41 33.13
N PHE A 808 -24.52 6.58 33.02
CA PHE A 808 -25.28 6.01 31.91
C PHE A 808 -24.94 6.67 30.58
N LEU A 809 -24.55 7.95 30.58
CA LEU A 809 -23.99 8.61 29.40
C LEU A 809 -22.61 8.04 29.02
N MET A 810 -21.75 7.73 29.98
CA MET A 810 -20.49 7.03 29.73
C MET A 810 -20.74 5.65 29.10
N LEU A 811 -21.64 4.85 29.68
CA LEU A 811 -22.00 3.53 29.13
C LEU A 811 -22.58 3.65 27.72
N LEU A 812 -23.42 4.67 27.46
CA LEU A 812 -23.93 4.97 26.13
C LEU A 812 -22.80 5.27 25.14
N MET A 813 -21.84 6.13 25.51
CA MET A 813 -20.71 6.49 24.65
C MET A 813 -19.80 5.30 24.35
N LEU A 814 -19.51 4.45 25.35
CA LEU A 814 -18.76 3.20 25.18
C LEU A 814 -19.50 2.22 24.25
N GLY A 815 -20.81 2.07 24.45
CA GLY A 815 -21.62 1.18 23.62
C GLY A 815 -21.68 1.65 22.17
N LEU A 816 -21.90 2.94 21.95
CA LEU A 816 -21.91 3.55 20.61
C LEU A 816 -20.55 3.42 19.91
N GLY A 817 -19.45 3.59 20.64
CA GLY A 817 -18.09 3.42 20.13
C GLY A 817 -17.84 2.05 19.50
N SER A 818 -18.12 0.98 20.25
CA SER A 818 -17.99 -0.39 19.73
C SER A 818 -18.96 -0.67 18.58
N MET A 819 -20.20 -0.18 18.68
CA MET A 819 -21.21 -0.35 17.62
C MET A 819 -20.77 0.18 16.26
N PHE A 820 -20.06 1.30 16.22
CA PHE A 820 -19.59 1.88 14.96
C PHE A 820 -18.60 0.96 14.24
N GLY A 821 -17.67 0.34 14.96
CA GLY A 821 -16.70 -0.57 14.35
C GLY A 821 -17.31 -1.91 13.93
N THR A 822 -18.19 -2.48 14.76
CA THR A 822 -18.92 -3.72 14.42
C THR A 822 -19.78 -3.51 13.17
N LEU A 823 -20.53 -2.40 13.10
CA LEU A 823 -21.43 -2.13 11.98
C LEU A 823 -20.68 -1.71 10.71
N GLU A 824 -19.59 -0.92 10.80
CA GLU A 824 -18.79 -0.55 9.62
C GLU A 824 -18.15 -1.78 8.96
N GLY A 825 -17.77 -2.80 9.74
CA GLY A 825 -17.30 -4.09 9.22
C GLY A 825 -18.35 -4.78 8.33
N VAL A 826 -19.61 -4.80 8.77
CA VAL A 826 -20.74 -5.36 8.00
C VAL A 826 -21.09 -4.49 6.79
N ILE A 827 -21.20 -3.17 6.97
CA ILE A 827 -21.54 -2.23 5.89
C ILE A 827 -20.50 -2.28 4.78
N THR A 828 -19.21 -2.25 5.14
CA THR A 828 -18.11 -2.31 4.16
C THR A 828 -18.14 -3.64 3.42
N SER A 829 -18.39 -4.74 4.13
CA SER A 829 -18.51 -6.08 3.55
C SER A 829 -19.65 -6.17 2.53
N LEU A 830 -20.84 -5.65 2.87
CA LEU A 830 -22.02 -5.65 1.98
C LEU A 830 -21.84 -4.70 0.78
N HIS A 831 -21.24 -3.53 1.00
CA HIS A 831 -20.95 -2.57 -0.07
C HIS A 831 -19.93 -3.12 -1.07
N ASP A 832 -18.87 -3.77 -0.59
CA ASP A 832 -17.82 -4.34 -1.43
C ASP A 832 -18.29 -5.57 -2.23
N MET A 833 -19.32 -6.29 -1.75
CA MET A 833 -19.92 -7.42 -2.47
C MET A 833 -20.70 -7.00 -3.73
N LYS A 834 -20.98 -5.69 -3.92
CA LYS A 834 -21.76 -5.16 -5.05
C LYS A 834 -23.09 -5.93 -5.31
N LEU A 835 -23.70 -6.50 -4.27
CA LEU A 835 -24.98 -7.21 -4.40
C LEU A 835 -26.10 -6.30 -4.92
N PHE A 836 -26.06 -5.02 -4.52
CA PHE A 836 -27.03 -4.00 -4.88
C PHE A 836 -26.30 -2.72 -5.35
N PRO A 837 -25.74 -2.69 -6.57
CA PRO A 837 -24.88 -1.59 -7.03
C PRO A 837 -25.60 -0.24 -7.16
N TRP A 838 -26.94 -0.23 -7.21
CA TRP A 838 -27.76 0.99 -7.27
C TRP A 838 -27.97 1.66 -5.90
N LEU A 839 -27.68 0.97 -4.79
CA LEU A 839 -27.92 1.50 -3.45
C LEU A 839 -26.76 2.37 -2.99
N LYS A 840 -27.04 3.65 -2.75
CA LYS A 840 -26.09 4.56 -2.10
C LYS A 840 -25.77 4.07 -0.68
N LYS A 841 -24.52 4.23 -0.23
CA LYS A 841 -24.05 3.82 1.12
C LYS A 841 -25.01 4.22 2.27
N PRO A 842 -25.54 5.47 2.35
CA PRO A 842 -26.47 5.85 3.42
C PRO A 842 -27.79 5.08 3.41
N ILE A 843 -28.28 4.67 2.23
CA ILE A 843 -29.52 3.91 2.09
C ILE A 843 -29.28 2.45 2.51
N LEU A 844 -28.15 1.87 2.09
CA LEU A 844 -27.74 0.53 2.52
C LEU A 844 -27.59 0.45 4.04
N THR A 845 -26.95 1.44 4.66
CA THR A 845 -26.84 1.54 6.13
C THR A 845 -28.21 1.66 6.80
N GLY A 846 -29.14 2.43 6.23
CA GLY A 846 -30.50 2.57 6.76
C GLY A 846 -31.29 1.27 6.69
N ILE A 847 -31.23 0.55 5.57
CA ILE A 847 -31.86 -0.77 5.41
C ILE A 847 -31.28 -1.76 6.42
N LEU A 848 -29.95 -1.80 6.57
CA LEU A 848 -29.30 -2.69 7.54
C LEU A 848 -29.76 -2.39 8.97
N CYS A 849 -29.77 -1.11 9.39
CA CYS A 849 -30.25 -0.73 10.71
C CYS A 849 -31.73 -1.08 10.92
N ALA A 850 -32.58 -0.91 9.90
CA ALA A 850 -33.99 -1.28 9.97
C ALA A 850 -34.20 -2.80 10.12
N VAL A 851 -33.40 -3.61 9.39
CA VAL A 851 -33.40 -5.07 9.53
C VAL A 851 -32.95 -5.47 10.94
N CYS A 852 -31.85 -4.90 11.42
CA CYS A 852 -31.37 -5.18 12.77
C CYS A 852 -32.37 -4.75 13.85
N CYS A 853 -33.06 -3.62 13.68
CA CYS A 853 -34.11 -3.16 14.60
C CYS A 853 -35.31 -4.12 14.61
N THR A 854 -35.70 -4.63 13.44
CA THR A 854 -36.82 -5.58 13.30
C THR A 854 -36.49 -6.92 13.95
N VAL A 855 -35.30 -7.47 13.70
CA VAL A 855 -34.83 -8.69 14.38
C VAL A 855 -34.66 -8.45 15.88
N GLY A 856 -34.23 -7.25 16.26
CA GLY A 856 -34.05 -6.83 17.65
C GLY A 856 -35.33 -6.77 18.49
N LEU A 857 -36.52 -6.84 17.87
CA LEU A 857 -37.80 -6.85 18.57
C LEU A 857 -37.93 -8.04 19.55
N ILE A 858 -37.25 -9.15 19.29
CA ILE A 858 -37.25 -10.31 20.20
C ILE A 858 -36.66 -9.96 21.57
N PHE A 859 -35.70 -9.04 21.64
CA PHE A 859 -34.99 -8.68 22.87
C PHE A 859 -35.73 -7.64 23.72
N VAL A 860 -36.79 -7.01 23.21
CA VAL A 860 -37.67 -6.11 23.98
C VAL A 860 -38.93 -6.80 24.47
N THR A 861 -39.03 -8.12 24.28
CA THR A 861 -40.05 -8.93 24.94
C THR A 861 -39.73 -9.08 26.43
N ARG A 862 -40.71 -9.55 27.23
CA ARG A 862 -40.50 -9.82 28.66
C ARG A 862 -39.48 -10.94 28.92
N ALA A 863 -39.25 -11.83 27.95
CA ALA A 863 -38.18 -12.83 27.98
C ALA A 863 -36.84 -12.30 27.41
N GLY A 864 -36.77 -11.02 27.03
CA GLY A 864 -35.70 -10.45 26.22
C GLY A 864 -34.31 -10.57 26.84
N GLU A 865 -34.18 -10.44 28.17
CA GLU A 865 -32.90 -10.63 28.88
C GLU A 865 -32.32 -12.02 28.66
N TYR A 866 -33.16 -13.06 28.68
CA TYR A 866 -32.74 -14.44 28.47
C TYR A 866 -32.28 -14.68 27.03
N TRP A 867 -32.95 -14.04 26.06
CA TRP A 867 -32.54 -14.07 24.65
C TRP A 867 -31.19 -13.37 24.43
N VAL A 868 -30.95 -12.23 25.08
CA VAL A 868 -29.65 -11.53 25.02
C VAL A 868 -28.54 -12.43 25.55
N LYS A 869 -28.75 -13.10 26.69
CA LYS A 869 -27.77 -14.04 27.27
C LYS A 869 -27.48 -15.22 26.34
N LEU A 870 -28.51 -15.81 25.73
CA LEU A 870 -28.35 -16.89 24.76
C LEU A 870 -27.49 -16.45 23.55
N PHE A 871 -27.73 -15.25 23.02
CA PHE A 871 -26.97 -14.73 21.89
C PHE A 871 -25.52 -14.40 22.27
N ASP A 872 -25.26 -13.77 23.41
CA ASP A 872 -23.89 -13.42 23.86
C ASP A 872 -23.02 -14.67 24.10
N GLU A 873 -23.60 -15.69 24.74
CA GLU A 873 -22.88 -16.92 25.06
C GLU A 873 -22.54 -17.72 23.79
N PHE A 874 -23.52 -17.95 22.90
CA PHE A 874 -23.33 -18.83 21.75
C PHE A 874 -22.79 -18.13 20.50
N ALA A 875 -23.35 -16.98 20.13
CA ALA A 875 -23.01 -16.32 18.87
C ALA A 875 -21.63 -15.65 18.92
N GLY A 876 -21.26 -15.01 20.03
CA GLY A 876 -20.02 -14.24 20.07
C GLY A 876 -18.84 -14.91 20.78
N SER A 877 -19.04 -16.03 21.49
CA SER A 877 -17.91 -16.78 22.08
C SER A 877 -17.42 -17.91 21.16
N TYR A 878 -18.33 -18.80 20.72
CA TYR A 878 -17.96 -19.97 19.91
C TYR A 878 -17.69 -19.63 18.45
N ALA A 879 -18.59 -18.85 17.82
CA ALA A 879 -18.43 -18.54 16.40
C ALA A 879 -17.23 -17.62 16.14
N LEU A 880 -16.97 -16.66 17.05
CA LEU A 880 -15.85 -15.73 16.93
C LEU A 880 -14.49 -16.45 17.00
N MET A 881 -14.33 -17.39 17.94
CA MET A 881 -13.12 -18.22 18.06
C MET A 881 -12.86 -19.04 16.79
N ALA A 882 -13.91 -19.62 16.19
CA ALA A 882 -13.79 -20.37 14.95
C ALA A 882 -13.34 -19.48 13.77
N VAL A 883 -13.93 -18.29 13.62
CA VAL A 883 -13.55 -17.35 12.57
C VAL A 883 -12.12 -16.87 12.75
N ALA A 884 -11.72 -16.49 13.97
CA ALA A 884 -10.36 -16.08 14.30
C ALA A 884 -9.31 -17.13 13.91
N PHE A 885 -9.59 -18.40 14.20
CA PHE A 885 -8.72 -19.52 13.81
C PHE A 885 -8.52 -19.60 12.28
N PHE A 886 -9.60 -19.47 11.51
CA PHE A 886 -9.51 -19.49 10.04
C PHE A 886 -8.80 -18.26 9.47
N GLU A 887 -8.98 -17.08 10.06
CA GLU A 887 -8.30 -15.84 9.65
C GLU A 887 -6.78 -15.93 9.82
N VAL A 888 -6.32 -16.35 11.01
CA VAL A 888 -4.89 -16.52 11.29
C VAL A 888 -4.30 -17.59 10.37
N THR A 889 -4.99 -18.72 10.21
CA THR A 889 -4.53 -19.81 9.34
C THR A 889 -4.44 -19.36 7.88
N ALA A 890 -5.40 -18.57 7.40
CA ALA A 890 -5.40 -18.00 6.06
C ALA A 890 -4.21 -17.06 5.82
N VAL A 891 -3.89 -16.16 6.75
CA VAL A 891 -2.76 -15.22 6.58
C VAL A 891 -1.40 -15.93 6.75
N THR A 892 -1.28 -16.85 7.70
CA THR A 892 0.02 -17.41 8.06
C THR A 892 0.45 -18.56 7.16
N TYR A 893 -0.48 -19.44 6.78
CA TYR A 893 -0.20 -20.62 5.97
C TYR A 893 -0.59 -20.46 4.50
N VAL A 894 -1.71 -19.83 4.18
CA VAL A 894 -2.15 -19.68 2.76
C VAL A 894 -1.50 -18.47 2.10
N TYR A 895 -1.57 -17.30 2.72
CA TYR A 895 -0.87 -16.11 2.24
C TYR A 895 0.66 -16.21 2.43
N GLY A 896 1.05 -16.89 3.51
CA GLY A 896 2.44 -17.17 3.87
C GLY A 896 3.05 -16.11 4.76
N TYR A 897 3.47 -16.49 5.96
CA TYR A 897 4.04 -15.57 6.96
C TYR A 897 5.24 -14.75 6.43
N ARG A 898 6.11 -15.33 5.59
CA ARG A 898 7.27 -14.61 5.01
C ARG A 898 6.85 -13.49 4.06
N ARG A 899 5.72 -13.65 3.38
CA ARG A 899 5.14 -12.61 2.52
C ARG A 899 4.56 -11.51 3.40
N PHE A 900 3.73 -11.90 4.37
CA PHE A 900 3.17 -10.96 5.33
C PHE A 900 4.24 -10.14 6.07
N SER A 901 5.31 -10.76 6.55
CA SER A 901 6.42 -10.05 7.20
C SER A 901 7.12 -9.03 6.29
N ARG A 902 7.26 -9.33 4.99
CA ARG A 902 7.81 -8.38 4.00
C ARG A 902 6.82 -7.25 3.71
N ASP A 903 5.52 -7.53 3.72
CA ASP A 903 4.50 -6.49 3.58
C ASP A 903 4.47 -5.58 4.82
N ILE A 904 4.63 -6.12 6.04
CA ILE A 904 4.82 -5.32 7.25
C ILE A 904 6.09 -4.46 7.13
N GLU A 905 7.23 -5.03 6.74
CA GLU A 905 8.49 -4.29 6.51
C GLU A 905 8.31 -3.16 5.50
N PHE A 906 7.57 -3.40 4.42
CA PHE A 906 7.26 -2.37 3.43
C PHE A 906 6.39 -1.23 4.00
N MET A 907 5.49 -1.52 4.93
CA MET A 907 4.60 -0.53 5.54
C MET A 907 5.25 0.25 6.69
N THR A 908 6.06 -0.41 7.53
CA THR A 908 6.65 0.17 8.74
C THR A 908 8.11 0.57 8.60
N GLY A 909 8.82 0.03 7.59
CA GLY A 909 10.27 0.18 7.42
C GLY A 909 11.12 -0.80 8.24
N GLU A 910 10.50 -1.63 9.09
CA GLU A 910 11.19 -2.59 9.96
C GLU A 910 10.65 -4.01 9.76
N TYR A 911 11.53 -5.00 9.63
CA TYR A 911 11.13 -6.40 9.60
C TYR A 911 10.60 -6.85 10.98
N PRO A 912 9.46 -7.56 11.06
CA PRO A 912 8.92 -8.01 12.34
C PRO A 912 9.88 -9.00 13.02
N GLY A 913 10.19 -8.75 14.29
CA GLY A 913 11.09 -9.56 15.09
C GLY A 913 10.58 -11.00 15.33
N PRO A 914 11.40 -11.86 15.99
CA PRO A 914 11.09 -13.27 16.18
C PRO A 914 9.79 -13.52 16.93
N TYR A 915 9.47 -12.72 17.95
CA TYR A 915 8.24 -12.81 18.73
C TYR A 915 7.00 -12.89 17.83
N TRP A 916 6.83 -11.93 16.92
CA TRP A 916 5.69 -11.90 15.99
C TRP A 916 5.65 -13.13 15.07
N GLN A 917 6.80 -13.58 14.57
CA GLN A 917 6.85 -14.73 13.67
C GLN A 917 6.50 -16.05 14.36
N TYR A 918 6.95 -16.25 15.60
CA TYR A 918 6.62 -17.45 16.38
C TYR A 918 5.15 -17.45 16.83
N THR A 919 4.64 -16.29 17.27
CA THR A 919 3.24 -16.18 17.71
C THR A 919 2.27 -16.42 16.55
N TRP A 920 2.51 -15.84 15.39
CA TRP A 920 1.69 -16.07 14.19
C TRP A 920 1.75 -17.51 13.69
N ARG A 921 2.96 -18.10 13.64
CA ARG A 921 3.15 -19.39 12.99
C ARG A 921 2.70 -20.59 13.83
N PHE A 922 2.83 -20.51 15.15
CA PHE A 922 2.66 -21.69 16.01
C PHE A 922 1.77 -21.43 17.20
N ILE A 923 2.03 -20.37 17.96
CA ILE A 923 1.40 -20.19 19.28
C ILE A 923 -0.09 -19.85 19.13
N SER A 924 -0.44 -18.76 18.44
CA SER A 924 -1.83 -18.31 18.32
C SER A 924 -2.73 -19.37 17.65
N PRO A 925 -2.35 -19.98 16.50
CA PRO A 925 -3.17 -21.03 15.88
C PRO A 925 -3.38 -22.25 16.79
N ALA A 926 -2.36 -22.66 17.55
CA ALA A 926 -2.44 -23.82 18.43
C ALA A 926 -3.34 -23.56 19.64
N ILE A 927 -3.23 -22.37 20.25
CA ILE A 927 -4.09 -22.00 21.38
C ILE A 927 -5.55 -21.91 20.92
N MET A 928 -5.84 -21.22 19.81
CA MET A 928 -7.21 -21.12 19.27
C MET A 928 -7.80 -22.47 18.92
N PHE A 929 -7.00 -23.35 18.30
CA PHE A 929 -7.43 -24.72 18.02
C PHE A 929 -7.79 -25.43 19.33
N PHE A 930 -6.90 -25.43 20.32
CA PHE A 930 -7.15 -26.10 21.60
C PHE A 930 -8.38 -25.53 22.32
N LEU A 931 -8.50 -24.20 22.43
CA LEU A 931 -9.62 -23.53 23.08
C LEU A 931 -10.95 -23.81 22.39
N PHE A 932 -10.98 -23.78 21.05
CA PHE A 932 -12.18 -24.09 20.28
C PHE A 932 -12.67 -25.52 20.54
N PHE A 933 -11.78 -26.51 20.42
CA PHE A 933 -12.15 -27.91 20.66
C PHE A 933 -12.47 -28.20 22.12
N ALA A 934 -11.73 -27.63 23.06
CA ALA A 934 -12.03 -27.76 24.50
C ALA A 934 -13.40 -27.18 24.84
N SER A 935 -13.75 -26.03 24.26
CA SER A 935 -15.05 -25.38 24.44
C SER A 935 -16.19 -26.21 23.84
N LEU A 936 -15.99 -26.78 22.64
CA LEU A 936 -16.97 -27.68 22.03
C LEU A 936 -17.20 -28.94 22.87
N ILE A 937 -16.14 -29.61 23.31
CA ILE A 937 -16.23 -30.81 24.14
C ILE A 937 -17.00 -30.50 25.43
N LYS A 938 -16.67 -29.39 26.09
CA LYS A 938 -17.37 -28.96 27.30
C LYS A 938 -18.85 -28.71 27.05
N SER A 939 -19.20 -28.06 25.94
CA SER A 939 -20.60 -27.81 25.57
C SER A 939 -21.39 -29.11 25.31
N PHE A 940 -20.72 -30.21 24.92
CA PHE A 940 -21.37 -31.51 24.79
C PHE A 940 -21.44 -32.28 26.12
N MET A 941 -20.51 -32.06 27.05
CA MET A 941 -20.46 -32.78 28.32
C MET A 941 -21.32 -32.18 29.44
N GLN A 942 -21.59 -30.87 29.42
CA GLN A 942 -22.41 -30.20 30.42
C GLN A 942 -23.60 -29.51 29.75
N LEU A 943 -24.82 -29.81 30.21
CA LEU A 943 -25.99 -29.06 29.75
C LEU A 943 -25.85 -27.60 30.20
N PRO A 944 -25.88 -26.63 29.27
CA PRO A 944 -25.81 -25.22 29.61
C PRO A 944 -27.07 -24.82 30.40
N THR A 945 -26.86 -23.99 31.42
CA THR A 945 -27.91 -23.48 32.30
C THR A 945 -27.95 -21.95 32.22
N TYR A 946 -29.12 -21.37 32.48
CA TYR A 946 -29.33 -19.93 32.51
C TYR A 946 -30.07 -19.53 33.78
N PHE A 947 -29.87 -18.29 34.23
CA PHE A 947 -30.52 -17.78 35.43
C PHE A 947 -31.89 -17.21 35.10
N VAL A 948 -32.93 -17.77 35.71
CA VAL A 948 -34.34 -17.37 35.59
C VAL A 948 -34.77 -16.63 36.86
N TYR A 949 -35.52 -15.54 36.69
CA TYR A 949 -36.11 -14.81 37.81
C TYR A 949 -37.41 -15.46 38.26
N ASN A 950 -37.46 -15.93 39.52
CA ASN A 950 -38.66 -16.48 40.12
C ASN A 950 -39.42 -15.40 40.91
N LYS A 951 -40.68 -15.19 40.55
CA LYS A 951 -41.56 -14.17 41.12
C LYS A 951 -41.88 -14.41 42.59
N ASP A 952 -41.96 -15.67 43.01
CA ASP A 952 -42.38 -16.06 44.36
C ASP A 952 -41.23 -15.96 45.36
N THR A 953 -39.99 -16.16 44.91
CA THR A 953 -38.79 -16.08 45.75
C THR A 953 -38.02 -14.76 45.59
N ALA A 954 -38.42 -13.92 44.62
CA ALA A 954 -37.76 -12.65 44.25
C ALA A 954 -36.23 -12.79 44.03
N ARG A 955 -35.81 -13.97 43.55
CA ARG A 955 -34.41 -14.35 43.35
C ARG A 955 -34.23 -15.06 42.01
N THR A 956 -33.01 -15.01 41.49
CA THR A 956 -32.62 -15.72 40.27
C THR A 956 -32.13 -17.12 40.59
N GLU A 957 -32.67 -18.12 39.90
CA GLU A 957 -32.33 -19.54 40.07
C GLU A 957 -31.80 -20.13 38.75
N PRO A 958 -30.81 -21.04 38.78
CA PRO A 958 -30.30 -21.67 37.57
C PRO A 958 -31.32 -22.69 37.03
N ALA A 959 -31.71 -22.53 35.76
CA ALA A 959 -32.60 -23.42 35.03
C ALA A 959 -31.91 -23.95 33.76
N PRO A 960 -32.20 -25.18 33.30
CA PRO A 960 -31.67 -25.72 32.06
C PRO A 960 -32.32 -25.05 30.84
N TYR A 961 -31.54 -24.77 29.79
CA TYR A 961 -32.09 -24.25 28.53
C TYR A 961 -33.06 -25.28 27.90
N PRO A 962 -34.21 -24.83 27.35
CA PRO A 962 -35.08 -25.70 26.56
C PRO A 962 -34.38 -26.25 25.31
N GLY A 963 -34.70 -27.49 24.91
CA GLY A 963 -34.05 -28.14 23.76
C GLY A 963 -34.18 -27.36 22.44
N TRP A 964 -35.31 -26.67 22.22
CA TRP A 964 -35.50 -25.80 21.05
C TRP A 964 -34.58 -24.58 21.07
N ALA A 965 -34.25 -24.03 22.25
CA ALA A 965 -33.35 -22.89 22.40
C ALA A 965 -31.91 -23.30 22.09
N LEU A 966 -31.52 -24.52 22.49
CA LEU A 966 -30.24 -25.12 22.13
C LEU A 966 -30.13 -25.40 20.62
N PHE A 967 -31.23 -25.79 19.97
CA PHE A 967 -31.25 -25.92 18.51
C PHE A 967 -31.01 -24.57 17.82
N ILE A 968 -31.62 -23.50 18.31
CA ILE A 968 -31.37 -22.13 17.81
C ILE A 968 -29.91 -21.73 18.06
N ALA A 969 -29.37 -21.99 19.26
CA ALA A 969 -27.98 -21.72 19.60
C ALA A 969 -26.99 -22.44 18.68
N GLY A 970 -27.17 -23.75 18.48
CA GLY A 970 -26.39 -24.53 17.53
C GLY A 970 -26.55 -24.04 16.09
N GLY A 971 -27.77 -23.65 15.70
CA GLY A 971 -28.07 -23.03 14.42
C GLY A 971 -27.33 -21.70 14.19
N MET A 972 -27.18 -20.85 15.22
CA MET A 972 -26.41 -19.61 15.12
C MET A 972 -24.91 -19.87 14.88
N VAL A 973 -24.32 -20.79 15.66
CA VAL A 973 -22.91 -21.17 15.47
C VAL A 973 -22.69 -21.77 14.09
N PHE A 974 -23.60 -22.65 13.65
CA PHE A 974 -23.55 -23.24 12.31
C PHE A 974 -23.71 -22.17 11.22
N CYS A 975 -24.65 -21.24 11.35
CA CYS A 975 -24.88 -20.16 10.39
C CYS A 975 -23.64 -19.25 10.24
N ALA A 976 -22.94 -18.98 11.34
CA ALA A 976 -21.70 -18.21 11.31
C ALA A 976 -20.54 -18.99 10.66
N MET A 977 -20.45 -20.31 10.88
CA MET A 977 -19.37 -21.14 10.32
C MET A 977 -19.61 -21.60 8.88
N ALA A 978 -20.87 -21.84 8.49
CA ALA A 978 -21.28 -22.40 7.20
C ALA A 978 -20.74 -21.64 5.97
N PRO A 979 -20.59 -20.30 5.97
CA PRO A 979 -20.05 -19.56 4.83
C PRO A 979 -18.65 -20.02 4.41
N VAL A 980 -17.80 -20.46 5.35
CA VAL A 980 -16.42 -20.91 5.06
C VAL A 980 -16.41 -22.16 4.16
N PRO A 981 -17.01 -23.31 4.54
CA PRO A 981 -17.10 -24.48 3.68
C PRO A 981 -18.04 -24.27 2.49
N PHE A 982 -19.12 -23.49 2.63
CA PHE A 982 -20.07 -23.25 1.55
C PHE A 982 -19.43 -22.50 0.37
N VAL A 983 -18.72 -21.39 0.63
CA VAL A 983 -18.03 -20.65 -0.42
C VAL A 983 -16.92 -21.49 -1.06
N TRP A 984 -16.20 -22.28 -0.25
CA TRP A 984 -15.22 -23.24 -0.77
C TRP A 984 -15.87 -24.27 -1.70
N PHE A 985 -17.00 -24.87 -1.30
CA PHE A 985 -17.72 -25.89 -2.06
C PHE A 985 -18.26 -25.33 -3.39
N VAL A 986 -18.97 -24.20 -3.33
CA VAL A 986 -19.56 -23.55 -4.51
C VAL A 986 -18.47 -23.20 -5.54
N ARG A 987 -17.34 -22.67 -5.08
CA ARG A 987 -16.21 -22.30 -5.97
C ARG A 987 -15.45 -23.52 -6.49
N LYS A 988 -15.31 -24.60 -5.69
CA LYS A 988 -14.65 -25.84 -6.12
C LYS A 988 -15.45 -26.61 -7.17
N PHE A 989 -16.76 -26.69 -7.01
CA PHE A 989 -17.66 -27.42 -7.91
C PHE A 989 -18.27 -26.53 -9.02
N LYS A 990 -17.93 -25.24 -9.06
CA LYS A 990 -18.41 -24.26 -10.06
C LYS A 990 -19.93 -24.25 -10.23
N ILE A 991 -20.67 -24.47 -9.13
CA ILE A 991 -22.14 -24.64 -9.16
C ILE A 991 -22.85 -23.32 -9.50
N TRP A 992 -22.21 -22.17 -9.23
CA TRP A 992 -22.71 -20.84 -9.56
C TRP A 992 -21.66 -20.03 -10.33
N LYS A 993 -21.98 -19.58 -11.55
CA LYS A 993 -21.29 -18.49 -12.26
C LYS A 993 -21.63 -17.18 -11.55
N PHE A 994 -21.04 -16.95 -10.38
CA PHE A 994 -21.07 -15.64 -9.72
C PHE A 994 -19.70 -14.97 -9.90
N GLU A 995 -19.25 -14.86 -11.15
CA GLU A 995 -18.18 -13.93 -11.53
C GLU A 995 -18.78 -12.51 -11.57
N GLY A 996 -19.04 -11.96 -10.39
CA GLY A 996 -18.98 -10.50 -10.23
C GLY A 996 -17.52 -10.12 -10.26
N ASP A 997 -17.12 -9.22 -11.17
CA ASP A 997 -15.77 -8.72 -11.31
C ASP A 997 -15.09 -8.48 -9.96
N ILE A 998 -14.14 -9.35 -9.62
CA ILE A 998 -13.31 -9.19 -8.43
C ILE A 998 -12.60 -7.84 -8.60
N PRO A 999 -12.74 -6.90 -7.63
CA PRO A 999 -12.17 -5.57 -7.78
C PRO A 999 -10.66 -5.65 -8.03
N SER A 1000 -10.17 -4.57 -8.63
CA SER A 1000 -8.82 -4.14 -8.99
C SER A 1000 -7.70 -4.34 -7.93
N ALA A 1001 -7.95 -5.08 -6.83
CA ALA A 1001 -7.01 -5.54 -5.82
C ALA A 1001 -6.32 -6.87 -6.21
N SER A 1002 -7.00 -7.77 -6.93
CA SER A 1002 -6.39 -9.00 -7.48
C SER A 1002 -5.22 -8.69 -8.42
N LYS A 1003 -5.32 -7.59 -9.19
CA LYS A 1003 -4.23 -7.08 -10.06
C LYS A 1003 -3.02 -6.52 -9.29
N ARG A 1004 -3.11 -6.27 -7.98
CA ARG A 1004 -2.03 -5.69 -7.15
C ARG A 1004 -1.24 -6.72 -6.35
N LEU A 1005 -1.67 -7.98 -6.34
CA LEU A 1005 -0.91 -9.06 -5.77
C LEU A 1005 -0.31 -9.87 -6.91
N GLY A 1006 1.02 -9.83 -7.02
CA GLY A 1006 1.75 -10.92 -7.66
C GLY A 1006 1.37 -12.22 -6.92
N SER A 1007 0.44 -12.96 -7.48
CA SER A 1007 0.14 -14.32 -7.08
C SER A 1007 1.29 -15.22 -7.51
N THR A 1008 1.49 -16.31 -6.80
CA THR A 1008 2.60 -17.24 -7.01
C THR A 1008 2.74 -17.66 -8.48
N PRO A 1009 3.98 -17.93 -8.98
CA PRO A 1009 4.22 -18.37 -10.36
C PRO A 1009 3.38 -19.58 -10.74
N SER A 1010 3.13 -20.48 -9.78
CA SER A 1010 2.33 -21.71 -9.93
C SER A 1010 0.83 -21.44 -10.21
N THR A 1011 0.23 -20.43 -9.58
CA THR A 1011 -1.20 -20.10 -9.78
C THR A 1011 -1.42 -19.27 -11.03
N THR A 1012 -0.45 -18.41 -11.39
CA THR A 1012 -0.48 -17.68 -12.67
C THR A 1012 -0.34 -18.65 -13.84
N TYR A 1013 0.48 -19.69 -13.69
CA TYR A 1013 0.62 -20.75 -14.70
C TYR A 1013 -0.66 -21.59 -14.83
N MET A 1014 -1.33 -21.92 -13.71
CA MET A 1014 -2.63 -22.60 -13.75
C MET A 1014 -3.76 -21.75 -14.34
N LEU A 1015 -3.86 -20.45 -14.00
CA LEU A 1015 -4.89 -19.58 -14.54
C LEU A 1015 -4.67 -19.29 -16.03
N LYS A 1016 -3.41 -19.11 -16.45
CA LYS A 1016 -3.08 -19.00 -17.88
C LYS A 1016 -3.29 -20.33 -18.60
N SER A 1017 -2.91 -21.47 -18.04
CA SER A 1017 -3.14 -22.76 -18.70
C SER A 1017 -4.63 -23.07 -18.84
N GLN A 1018 -5.45 -22.72 -17.86
CA GLN A 1018 -6.90 -22.96 -17.89
C GLN A 1018 -7.64 -21.97 -18.81
N GLN A 1019 -7.19 -20.71 -18.90
CA GLN A 1019 -7.68 -19.75 -19.90
C GLN A 1019 -7.21 -20.09 -21.32
N SER A 1020 -6.01 -20.65 -21.48
CA SER A 1020 -5.52 -21.18 -22.75
C SER A 1020 -6.30 -22.44 -23.16
N PHE A 1021 -6.57 -23.34 -22.21
CA PHE A 1021 -7.34 -24.57 -22.45
C PHE A 1021 -8.80 -24.27 -22.82
N ASN A 1022 -9.41 -23.27 -22.20
CA ASN A 1022 -10.76 -22.80 -22.55
C ASN A 1022 -10.79 -22.08 -23.90
N ARG A 1023 -9.77 -21.26 -24.23
CA ARG A 1023 -9.68 -20.62 -25.55
C ARG A 1023 -9.43 -21.62 -26.68
N ILE A 1024 -8.67 -22.68 -26.41
CA ILE A 1024 -8.50 -23.78 -27.35
C ILE A 1024 -9.86 -24.47 -27.55
N ASN A 1025 -10.57 -24.85 -26.49
CA ASN A 1025 -11.90 -25.49 -26.64
C ASN A 1025 -12.95 -24.61 -27.35
N GLU A 1026 -12.90 -23.27 -27.19
CA GLU A 1026 -13.77 -22.35 -27.92
C GLU A 1026 -13.36 -22.19 -29.40
N SER A 1027 -12.05 -22.16 -29.71
CA SER A 1027 -11.58 -22.09 -31.10
C SER A 1027 -11.84 -23.40 -31.85
N THR A 1028 -11.54 -24.57 -31.26
CA THR A 1028 -11.84 -25.87 -31.88
C THR A 1028 -13.34 -26.13 -31.95
N GLY A 1029 -14.14 -25.62 -31.00
CA GLY A 1029 -15.60 -25.70 -31.05
C GLY A 1029 -16.22 -24.87 -32.18
N SER A 1030 -15.66 -23.69 -32.48
CA SER A 1030 -16.15 -22.84 -33.57
C SER A 1030 -15.73 -23.34 -34.95
N GLU A 1031 -14.52 -23.90 -35.10
CA GLU A 1031 -14.04 -24.40 -36.39
C GLU A 1031 -14.73 -25.72 -36.80
N LEU A 1032 -15.09 -26.58 -35.84
CA LEU A 1032 -15.80 -27.84 -36.10
C LEU A 1032 -17.30 -27.68 -36.41
N GLN A 1033 -17.94 -26.58 -36.00
CA GLN A 1033 -19.33 -26.29 -36.38
C GLN A 1033 -19.46 -25.81 -37.84
N THR A 1034 -18.41 -25.18 -38.39
CA THR A 1034 -18.35 -24.81 -39.81
C THR A 1034 -18.02 -25.97 -40.76
N ALA A 1035 -17.56 -27.12 -40.23
CA ALA A 1035 -17.06 -28.23 -41.05
C ALA A 1035 -18.01 -29.43 -41.19
N GLY A 1036 -19.21 -29.40 -40.61
CA GLY A 1036 -20.27 -30.38 -40.91
C GLY A 1036 -19.94 -31.86 -40.68
N LEU A 1037 -18.99 -32.19 -39.81
CA LEU A 1037 -18.54 -33.57 -39.54
C LEU A 1037 -18.89 -33.99 -38.11
N THR A 1038 -19.88 -34.87 -37.98
CA THR A 1038 -20.22 -35.58 -36.74
C THR A 1038 -19.23 -36.72 -36.47
N LEU A 1039 -18.47 -36.62 -35.38
CA LEU A 1039 -17.68 -37.73 -34.83
C LEU A 1039 -18.28 -38.21 -33.50
N GLN A 1040 -18.70 -39.47 -33.45
CA GLN A 1040 -19.07 -40.19 -32.23
C GLN A 1040 -17.83 -40.43 -31.37
N VAL A 1041 -17.89 -40.07 -30.09
CA VAL A 1041 -16.86 -40.39 -29.09
C VAL A 1041 -17.33 -41.57 -28.22
N PRO A 1042 -16.52 -42.63 -28.05
CA PRO A 1042 -16.92 -43.80 -27.27
C PRO A 1042 -16.85 -43.55 -25.76
N ARG A 1043 -17.80 -44.13 -25.02
CA ARG A 1043 -17.84 -44.19 -23.55
C ARG A 1043 -16.98 -45.33 -23.04
N GLU A 1044 -15.96 -45.05 -22.23
CA GLU A 1044 -15.33 -46.08 -21.37
C GLU A 1044 -15.18 -45.64 -19.90
N ARG A 1045 -16.13 -46.17 -19.11
CA ARG A 1045 -16.00 -46.97 -17.87
C ARG A 1045 -14.81 -46.71 -16.92
N ASN A 1046 -15.12 -46.13 -15.76
CA ASN A 1046 -14.32 -46.21 -14.53
C ASN A 1046 -14.25 -47.67 -14.03
N ARG A 1047 -13.04 -48.14 -13.72
CA ARG A 1047 -12.82 -49.28 -12.80
C ARG A 1047 -11.76 -48.92 -11.76
N ILE A 1048 -12.12 -49.28 -10.53
CA ILE A 1048 -11.41 -49.10 -9.27
C ILE A 1048 -10.51 -50.33 -9.00
N ASN A 1049 -9.48 -50.10 -8.19
CA ASN A 1049 -8.60 -51.02 -7.42
C ASN A 1049 -7.31 -51.55 -8.04
N GLY A 1050 -6.23 -51.41 -7.26
CA GLY A 1050 -5.52 -52.58 -6.77
C GLY A 1050 -4.01 -52.59 -6.91
N ASP A 1051 -3.34 -52.32 -5.80
CA ASP A 1051 -2.12 -52.97 -5.31
C ASP A 1051 -0.73 -52.81 -5.97
N ARG A 1052 0.19 -52.40 -5.09
CA ARG A 1052 1.57 -52.89 -4.87
C ARG A 1052 2.54 -52.90 -6.07
N LYS A 1053 3.49 -51.97 -6.03
CA LYS A 1053 4.87 -52.24 -5.57
C LYS A 1053 5.59 -50.94 -5.26
#